data_AF-A0A821T4H5-F1
#
_entry.id   AF-A0A821T4H5-F1
#
_cell.length_a   1.000
_cell.length_b   1.000
_cell.length_c   1.000
_cell.angle_alpha   90.00
_cell.angle_beta   90.00
_cell.angle_gamma   90.00
#
_symmetry.space_group_name_H-M   'P 1'
#
loop_
_entity.id
_entity.type
_entity.pdbx_description
1 polymer ?
#
loop_
_entity_poly.entity_id
_entity_poly.type
_entity_poly.pdbx_seq_one_letter_code
_entity_poly.pdbx_strand_id
1 'polypeptide(L)'
;MENNFKQLITTLQSSLSYNDVLCEIKHVLEKQNSQLLSSFISQFYQSLLILEHWVWQLFSQDTHSWIEEPNCLELLRTLALFNKNLIFNYEDIEAKTKDSLLFPETIDCINVIFEKIEKTNDENDPFISVVSVWYDNVCSFMYINPEFEISTIIIHINHYMMRNYVMTSQYKFYLNQLHQSPLSQSIFTAKQLFYIKTCSLLISAYLYTKTQDFPYTLEELIQHFGADITQIIILHTYTIESWNAELLSCITSLSALFSTCYWWGGEKESQAKIVFLTESATCEYIDALIRIIDYKPISQSIEIKRTNDLTILLEITLFRILNIAQNGNFLWFLRSKTSLPDTLLTIAKTSPCDKIRLSIYAILGEILCDKSLKELEISDSASSFFFNAFEQAWERPSKKFQQVPLLLLLKCLMNFSKIDAFQQQIANTNKVLLLIEMCDQYPIVYDILWALSFNHDIQQQLHSNTSFITKLTHLPKEYDNQIRKSAHGILWNLKISHEDRTTLAVSNEKTFDIMISYSHKNETICKQIYNELINSGYRVWIDFDQIHGNVMDAMAEAIEQSNTVLICMSEEYRRSSYCRAEANYAFQRQTRIVPVLLQQHYRPDGWLLFLVGQLLYIDFTKYEFSQAINMLIKELKAPVISGICSVNFHPEEVNTIILTTPTSPETSSALIIPKNILDWNQTHVHDWLISHGLLQMSRLFANFNGRSLMYMSEAIENVEFQQVVSLLQDDSRRQTSQSLSLVELSHFRSLLYQQKQSSVSTIVVEPTKLKVEELERKSFFYCQII
;
A
#
# COMPACT_ATOMS: atom_id res chain seq x y z
N MET A 1 -44.81 3.61 28.14
CA MET A 1 -44.25 4.82 27.48
C MET A 1 -44.16 4.66 25.97
N GLU A 2 -43.78 3.49 25.42
CA GLU A 2 -43.77 3.26 23.95
C GLU A 2 -45.17 3.29 23.29
N ASN A 3 -46.23 2.87 23.99
CA ASN A 3 -47.60 2.86 23.43
C ASN A 3 -48.20 4.24 23.12
N ASN A 4 -47.54 5.34 23.47
CA ASN A 4 -48.02 6.71 23.23
C ASN A 4 -47.25 7.43 22.10
N PHE A 5 -46.21 6.84 21.49
CA PHE A 5 -45.41 7.54 20.47
C PHE A 5 -46.24 7.94 19.24
N LYS A 6 -47.12 7.04 18.75
CA LYS A 6 -48.03 7.33 17.64
C LYS A 6 -48.94 8.53 17.95
N GLN A 7 -49.50 8.57 19.16
CA GLN A 7 -50.38 9.63 19.63
C GLN A 7 -49.65 10.97 19.82
N LEU A 8 -48.40 10.95 20.31
CA LEU A 8 -47.54 12.13 20.40
C LEU A 8 -47.29 12.75 19.01
N ILE A 9 -46.98 11.92 18.01
CA ILE A 9 -46.79 12.38 16.63
C ILE A 9 -48.09 12.92 16.01
N THR A 10 -49.25 12.30 16.26
CA THR A 10 -50.55 12.87 15.82
C THR A 10 -50.85 14.21 16.50
N THR A 11 -50.44 14.38 17.76
CA THR A 11 -50.63 15.63 18.52
C THR A 11 -49.71 16.74 18.00
N LEU A 12 -48.48 16.39 17.63
CA LEU A 12 -47.52 17.31 16.97
C LEU A 12 -48.10 17.92 15.68
N GLN A 13 -48.90 17.16 14.93
CA GLN A 13 -49.56 17.67 13.72
C GLN A 13 -50.77 18.58 13.98
N SER A 14 -51.37 18.54 15.18
CA SER A 14 -52.71 19.09 15.43
C SER A 14 -52.78 20.25 16.44
N SER A 15 -51.78 20.46 17.30
CA SER A 15 -51.85 21.47 18.38
C SER A 15 -50.75 22.53 18.35
N LEU A 16 -51.09 23.79 18.62
CA LEU A 16 -50.19 24.96 18.71
C LEU A 16 -49.34 25.05 20.01
N SER A 17 -49.55 24.17 20.99
CA SER A 17 -48.83 24.17 22.27
C SER A 17 -47.86 22.98 22.31
N TYR A 18 -46.63 23.21 21.84
CA TYR A 18 -45.69 22.15 21.46
C TYR A 18 -44.79 21.63 22.60
N ASN A 19 -44.55 22.42 23.64
CA ASN A 19 -43.43 22.16 24.56
C ASN A 19 -43.45 20.79 25.26
N ASP A 20 -44.58 20.38 25.85
CA ASP A 20 -44.67 19.10 26.56
C ASP A 20 -44.58 17.90 25.59
N VAL A 21 -45.13 18.04 24.38
CA VAL A 21 -45.08 17.00 23.34
C VAL A 21 -43.67 16.82 22.81
N LEU A 22 -42.94 17.92 22.56
CA LEU A 22 -41.55 17.88 22.09
C LEU A 22 -40.63 17.18 23.12
N CYS A 23 -40.80 17.49 24.41
CA CYS A 23 -40.05 16.87 25.50
C CYS A 23 -40.30 15.36 25.61
N GLU A 24 -41.55 14.92 25.48
CA GLU A 24 -41.90 13.50 25.52
C GLU A 24 -41.35 12.75 24.29
N ILE A 25 -41.42 13.33 23.09
CA ILE A 25 -40.82 12.75 21.88
C ILE A 25 -39.31 12.60 22.06
N LYS A 26 -38.63 13.66 22.53
CA LYS A 26 -37.20 13.62 22.84
C LYS A 26 -36.86 12.48 23.79
N HIS A 27 -37.61 12.34 24.89
CA HIS A 27 -37.36 11.29 25.88
C HIS A 27 -37.57 9.87 25.32
N VAL A 28 -38.52 9.69 24.40
CA VAL A 28 -38.72 8.42 23.70
C VAL A 28 -37.52 8.08 22.81
N LEU A 29 -36.98 9.07 22.07
CA LEU A 29 -35.82 8.89 21.19
C LEU A 29 -34.53 8.63 21.99
N GLU A 30 -34.30 9.34 23.09
CA GLU A 30 -33.11 9.15 23.95
C GLU A 30 -33.05 7.76 24.61
N LYS A 31 -34.21 7.15 24.87
CA LYS A 31 -34.29 5.79 25.42
C LYS A 31 -33.88 4.71 24.42
N GLN A 32 -33.85 5.03 23.12
CA GLN A 32 -33.48 4.05 22.11
C GLN A 32 -31.97 3.85 22.10
N ASN A 33 -31.53 2.66 22.51
CA ASN A 33 -30.14 2.23 22.45
C ASN A 33 -29.91 1.27 21.27
N SER A 34 -28.65 0.89 21.06
CA SER A 34 -28.23 -0.01 19.96
C SER A 34 -28.82 -1.44 20.01
N GLN A 35 -29.57 -1.82 21.05
CA GLN A 35 -30.22 -3.14 21.11
C GLN A 35 -31.73 -3.06 20.82
N LEU A 36 -32.39 -1.92 21.08
CA LEU A 36 -33.85 -1.75 20.96
C LEU A 36 -34.29 -1.02 19.68
N LEU A 37 -33.38 -0.35 18.97
CA LEU A 37 -33.74 0.49 17.81
C LEU A 37 -34.40 -0.30 16.67
N SER A 38 -34.02 -1.55 16.41
CA SER A 38 -34.57 -2.33 15.28
C SER A 38 -36.05 -2.67 15.47
N SER A 39 -36.42 -3.16 16.67
CA SER A 39 -37.82 -3.36 17.06
C SER A 39 -38.58 -2.03 17.06
N PHE A 40 -37.94 -0.95 17.51
CA PHE A 40 -38.56 0.38 17.53
C PHE A 40 -38.85 0.91 16.12
N ILE A 41 -37.90 0.82 15.20
CA ILE A 41 -38.06 1.28 13.82
C ILE A 41 -39.12 0.45 13.10
N SER A 42 -39.06 -0.88 13.20
CA SER A 42 -40.08 -1.74 12.57
C SER A 42 -41.49 -1.47 13.11
N GLN A 43 -41.64 -1.18 14.40
CA GLN A 43 -42.93 -0.88 15.03
C GLN A 43 -43.46 0.54 14.74
N PHE A 44 -42.57 1.53 14.67
CA PHE A 44 -42.91 2.96 14.60
C PHE A 44 -42.46 3.66 13.31
N TYR A 45 -42.08 2.92 12.27
CA TYR A 45 -41.61 3.44 10.98
C TYR A 45 -42.47 4.61 10.45
N GLN A 46 -43.79 4.42 10.38
CA GLN A 46 -44.71 5.46 9.90
C GLN A 46 -44.70 6.72 10.77
N SER A 47 -44.56 6.58 12.08
CA SER A 47 -44.49 7.72 12.99
C SER A 47 -43.16 8.46 12.90
N LEU A 48 -42.06 7.73 12.67
CA LEU A 48 -40.75 8.32 12.41
C LEU A 48 -40.72 9.05 11.08
N LEU A 49 -41.30 8.47 10.03
CA LEU A 49 -41.45 9.11 8.72
C LEU A 49 -42.21 10.44 8.82
N ILE A 50 -43.31 10.46 9.57
CA ILE A 50 -44.08 11.69 9.81
C ILE A 50 -43.24 12.73 10.58
N LEU A 51 -42.47 12.30 11.59
CA LEU A 51 -41.61 13.19 12.37
C LEU A 51 -40.52 13.82 11.50
N GLU A 52 -39.86 13.04 10.65
CA GLU A 52 -38.82 13.51 9.72
C GLU A 52 -39.40 14.46 8.68
N HIS A 53 -40.55 14.13 8.08
CA HIS A 53 -41.26 15.03 7.17
C HIS A 53 -41.65 16.35 7.84
N TRP A 54 -42.10 16.31 9.10
CA TRP A 54 -42.39 17.51 9.87
C TRP A 54 -41.16 18.39 10.05
N VAL A 55 -39.97 17.82 10.28
CA VAL A 55 -38.72 18.59 10.37
C VAL A 55 -38.34 19.24 9.03
N TRP A 56 -38.43 18.51 7.92
CA TRP A 56 -38.16 19.08 6.60
C TRP A 56 -39.14 20.21 6.23
N GLN A 57 -40.40 20.09 6.66
CA GLN A 57 -41.38 21.17 6.55
C GLN A 57 -41.03 22.34 7.46
N LEU A 58 -40.61 22.09 8.70
CA LEU A 58 -40.19 23.12 9.65
C LEU A 58 -39.02 23.96 9.10
N PHE A 59 -38.02 23.32 8.48
CA PHE A 59 -36.89 24.01 7.86
C PHE A 59 -37.29 24.83 6.62
N SER A 60 -38.35 24.44 5.92
CA SER A 60 -38.85 25.16 4.74
C SER A 60 -39.83 26.29 5.08
N GLN A 61 -40.31 26.45 6.31
CA GLN A 61 -41.19 27.57 6.72
C GLN A 61 -40.50 28.94 6.73
N ASP A 62 -41.20 29.99 6.25
CA ASP A 62 -40.65 31.35 6.12
C ASP A 62 -40.28 32.03 7.46
N THR A 63 -40.84 31.58 8.59
CA THR A 63 -40.63 32.20 9.91
C THR A 63 -39.74 31.37 10.84
N HIS A 64 -38.74 32.00 11.45
CA HIS A 64 -37.76 31.38 12.36
C HIS A 64 -38.19 31.30 13.84
N SER A 65 -39.48 31.44 14.16
CA SER A 65 -39.94 31.49 15.56
C SER A 65 -39.55 30.25 16.38
N TRP A 66 -39.40 29.09 15.73
CA TRP A 66 -38.99 27.84 16.37
C TRP A 66 -37.51 27.82 16.82
N ILE A 67 -36.65 28.71 16.29
CA ILE A 67 -35.24 28.80 16.70
C ILE A 67 -35.11 29.37 18.11
N GLU A 68 -36.05 30.22 18.52
CA GLU A 68 -36.07 30.79 19.86
C GLU A 68 -36.62 29.81 20.91
N GLU A 69 -37.15 28.65 20.50
CA GLU A 69 -37.72 27.62 21.38
C GLU A 69 -36.66 26.56 21.75
N PRO A 70 -36.18 26.50 23.01
CA PRO A 70 -35.11 25.59 23.42
C PRO A 70 -35.48 24.11 23.23
N ASN A 71 -36.73 23.75 23.52
CA ASN A 71 -37.23 22.37 23.41
C ASN A 71 -37.23 21.87 21.96
N CYS A 72 -37.49 22.77 21.00
CA CYS A 72 -37.44 22.44 19.58
C CYS A 72 -35.99 22.16 19.15
N LEU A 73 -35.06 23.05 19.50
CA LEU A 73 -33.63 22.84 19.21
C LEU A 73 -33.06 21.58 19.85
N GLU A 74 -33.45 21.28 21.10
CA GLU A 74 -33.05 20.04 21.77
C GLU A 74 -33.61 18.80 21.08
N LEU A 75 -34.90 18.80 20.71
CA LEU A 75 -35.48 17.69 19.95
C LEU A 75 -34.73 17.48 18.63
N LEU A 76 -34.45 18.56 17.88
CA LEU A 76 -33.74 18.48 16.62
C LEU A 76 -32.34 17.88 16.80
N ARG A 77 -31.60 18.29 17.85
CA ARG A 77 -30.29 17.69 18.17
C ARG A 77 -30.41 16.20 18.51
N THR A 78 -31.40 15.82 19.31
CA THR A 78 -31.65 14.42 19.67
C THR A 78 -32.02 13.59 18.44
N LEU A 79 -32.86 14.11 17.56
CA LEU A 79 -33.27 13.44 16.32
C LEU A 79 -32.09 13.31 15.34
N ALA A 80 -31.27 14.35 15.20
CA ALA A 80 -30.05 14.27 14.40
C ALA A 80 -29.07 13.19 14.90
N LEU A 81 -28.91 13.06 16.23
CA LEU A 81 -28.10 12.00 16.83
C LEU A 81 -28.75 10.62 16.61
N PHE A 82 -30.07 10.52 16.72
CA PHE A 82 -30.82 9.31 16.40
C PHE A 82 -30.58 8.88 14.94
N ASN A 83 -30.62 9.83 14.00
CA ASN A 83 -30.35 9.59 12.58
C ASN A 83 -28.91 9.14 12.33
N LYS A 84 -27.93 9.75 13.00
CA LYS A 84 -26.54 9.28 12.96
C LYS A 84 -26.42 7.83 13.45
N ASN A 85 -27.10 7.48 14.54
CA ASN A 85 -27.12 6.12 15.06
C ASN A 85 -27.83 5.13 14.11
N LEU A 86 -28.94 5.54 13.48
CA LEU A 86 -29.65 4.77 12.46
C LEU A 86 -28.72 4.42 11.28
N ILE A 87 -27.91 5.39 10.84
CA ILE A 87 -26.97 5.24 9.75
C ILE A 87 -25.92 4.18 10.08
N PHE A 88 -25.23 4.31 11.22
CA PHE A 88 -24.05 3.48 11.54
C PHE A 88 -24.31 2.20 12.33
N ASN A 89 -25.40 2.09 13.11
CA ASN A 89 -25.56 1.01 14.09
C ASN A 89 -26.30 -0.23 13.60
N TYR A 90 -26.92 -0.20 12.41
CA TYR A 90 -27.79 -1.29 11.95
C TYR A 90 -27.54 -1.65 10.50
N GLU A 91 -26.86 -2.77 10.26
CA GLU A 91 -26.67 -3.33 8.91
C GLU A 91 -27.95 -4.02 8.39
N ASP A 92 -28.82 -4.51 9.29
CA ASP A 92 -30.01 -5.31 8.94
C ASP A 92 -31.19 -4.48 8.41
N ILE A 93 -31.17 -3.16 8.59
CA ILE A 93 -32.21 -2.27 8.06
C ILE A 93 -31.85 -1.92 6.61
N GLU A 94 -32.75 -2.26 5.68
CA GLU A 94 -32.58 -1.95 4.27
C GLU A 94 -32.25 -0.47 4.06
N ALA A 95 -31.24 -0.21 3.22
CA ALA A 95 -30.79 1.15 2.92
C ALA A 95 -31.92 2.04 2.36
N LYS A 96 -32.91 1.45 1.66
CA LYS A 96 -34.10 2.15 1.16
C LYS A 96 -35.02 2.66 2.26
N THR A 97 -35.13 1.92 3.36
CA THR A 97 -35.89 2.34 4.55
C THR A 97 -35.19 3.52 5.22
N LYS A 98 -33.86 3.49 5.30
CA LYS A 98 -33.06 4.61 5.83
C LYS A 98 -33.16 5.84 4.94
N ASP A 99 -33.09 5.67 3.62
CA ASP A 99 -33.28 6.74 2.62
C ASP A 99 -34.63 7.45 2.82
N SER A 100 -35.71 6.68 2.94
CA SER A 100 -37.06 7.24 3.17
C SER A 100 -37.19 8.03 4.47
N LEU A 101 -36.42 7.72 5.51
CA LEU A 101 -36.44 8.45 6.79
C LEU A 101 -35.53 9.68 6.76
N LEU A 102 -34.40 9.63 6.06
CA LEU A 102 -33.38 10.68 6.11
C LEU A 102 -33.60 11.79 5.08
N PHE A 103 -34.32 11.53 4.00
CA PHE A 103 -34.52 12.47 2.90
C PHE A 103 -36.00 12.91 2.77
N PRO A 104 -36.26 14.15 2.32
CA PRO A 104 -37.62 14.59 2.04
C PRO A 104 -38.17 13.95 0.75
N GLU A 105 -39.50 13.83 0.63
CA GLU A 105 -40.14 13.27 -0.58
C GLU A 105 -39.90 14.12 -1.84
N THR A 106 -39.68 15.43 -1.67
CA THR A 106 -39.57 16.39 -2.78
C THR A 106 -38.36 17.30 -2.63
N ILE A 107 -37.89 17.81 -3.77
CA ILE A 107 -36.75 18.73 -3.85
C ILE A 107 -37.12 20.15 -3.40
N ASP A 108 -38.41 20.50 -3.38
CA ASP A 108 -38.87 21.86 -3.09
C ASP A 108 -38.43 22.35 -1.71
N CYS A 109 -38.52 21.49 -0.68
CA CYS A 109 -38.06 21.81 0.67
C CYS A 109 -36.56 22.14 0.69
N ILE A 110 -35.76 21.41 -0.07
CA ILE A 110 -34.31 21.59 -0.16
C ILE A 110 -33.97 22.93 -0.82
N ASN A 111 -34.66 23.28 -1.91
CA ASN A 111 -34.46 24.56 -2.59
C ASN A 111 -34.75 25.74 -1.66
N VAL A 112 -35.86 25.69 -0.93
CA VAL A 112 -36.22 26.74 0.03
C VAL A 112 -35.17 26.89 1.13
N ILE A 113 -34.64 25.78 1.64
CA ILE A 113 -33.56 25.80 2.64
C ILE A 113 -32.31 26.50 2.06
N PHE A 114 -31.86 26.12 0.87
CA PHE A 114 -30.68 26.73 0.25
C PHE A 114 -30.87 28.21 -0.08
N GLU A 115 -32.03 28.60 -0.61
CA GLU A 115 -32.32 30.01 -0.86
C GLU A 115 -32.26 30.86 0.41
N LYS A 116 -32.67 30.31 1.56
CA LYS A 116 -32.58 31.02 2.85
C LYS A 116 -31.15 31.21 3.32
N ILE A 117 -30.33 30.15 3.24
CA ILE A 117 -28.91 30.23 3.61
C ILE A 117 -28.16 31.23 2.70
N GLU A 118 -28.55 31.33 1.43
CA GLU A 118 -28.00 32.33 0.50
C GLU A 118 -28.42 33.76 0.87
N LYS A 119 -29.71 33.99 1.14
CA LYS A 119 -30.29 35.32 1.39
C LYS A 119 -29.92 35.91 2.75
N THR A 120 -29.61 35.09 3.75
CA THR A 120 -29.27 35.61 5.09
C THR A 120 -27.92 36.33 5.09
N ASN A 121 -27.89 37.55 5.62
CA ASN A 121 -26.66 38.34 5.82
C ASN A 121 -26.05 38.12 7.21
N ASP A 122 -26.74 37.38 8.09
CA ASP A 122 -26.20 37.02 9.39
C ASP A 122 -25.26 35.83 9.24
N GLU A 123 -23.96 36.08 9.43
CA GLU A 123 -22.92 35.06 9.37
C GLU A 123 -23.07 33.98 10.46
N ASN A 124 -23.75 34.29 11.57
CA ASN A 124 -23.93 33.41 12.72
C ASN A 124 -25.38 32.94 12.91
N ASP A 125 -26.18 32.96 11.84
CA ASP A 125 -27.57 32.51 11.88
C ASP A 125 -27.67 31.06 12.44
N PRO A 126 -28.34 30.84 13.59
CA PRO A 126 -28.48 29.52 14.20
C PRO A 126 -29.16 28.51 13.28
N PHE A 127 -30.00 28.95 12.35
CA PHE A 127 -30.63 28.09 11.34
C PHE A 127 -29.60 27.28 10.56
N ILE A 128 -28.52 27.94 10.13
CA ILE A 128 -27.45 27.32 9.34
C ILE A 128 -26.80 26.21 10.16
N SER A 129 -26.51 26.47 11.43
CA SER A 129 -25.87 25.48 12.31
C SER A 129 -26.72 24.22 12.50
N VAL A 130 -28.04 24.37 12.62
CA VAL A 130 -28.98 23.25 12.79
C VAL A 130 -29.08 22.42 11.51
N VAL A 131 -29.29 23.09 10.37
CA VAL A 131 -29.43 22.44 9.07
C VAL A 131 -28.13 21.74 8.65
N SER A 132 -26.98 22.30 9.00
CA SER A 132 -25.67 21.67 8.74
C SER A 132 -25.58 20.26 9.30
N VAL A 133 -26.15 20.02 10.50
CA VAL A 133 -26.12 18.68 11.12
C VAL A 133 -26.93 17.66 10.32
N TRP A 134 -28.04 18.08 9.69
CA TRP A 134 -28.81 17.20 8.80
C TRP A 134 -28.00 16.83 7.56
N TYR A 135 -27.32 17.79 6.94
CA TYR A 135 -26.46 17.51 5.80
C TYR A 135 -25.20 16.70 6.16
N ASP A 136 -24.66 16.84 7.37
CA ASP A 136 -23.60 15.97 7.88
C ASP A 136 -24.09 14.49 8.01
N ASN A 137 -25.36 14.28 8.38
CA ASN A 137 -26.00 12.95 8.36
C ASN A 137 -26.22 12.43 6.94
N VAL A 138 -26.66 13.29 6.01
CA VAL A 138 -26.76 12.94 4.57
C VAL A 138 -25.40 12.47 4.04
N CYS A 139 -24.34 13.20 4.33
CA CYS A 139 -22.98 12.80 3.97
C CYS A 139 -22.60 11.43 4.55
N SER A 140 -22.91 11.20 5.83
CA SER A 140 -22.65 9.91 6.49
C SER A 140 -23.42 8.77 5.85
N PHE A 141 -24.68 9.01 5.44
CA PHE A 141 -25.50 8.02 4.74
C PHE A 141 -24.94 7.67 3.35
N MET A 142 -24.59 8.68 2.56
CA MET A 142 -24.02 8.51 1.21
C MET A 142 -22.73 7.69 1.25
N TYR A 143 -21.92 7.91 2.28
CA TYR A 143 -20.67 7.19 2.45
C TYR A 143 -20.86 5.68 2.68
N ILE A 144 -21.87 5.30 3.47
CA ILE A 144 -22.15 3.89 3.79
C ILE A 144 -22.86 3.19 2.62
N ASN A 145 -23.68 3.93 1.88
CA ASN A 145 -24.56 3.40 0.83
C ASN A 145 -24.23 4.08 -0.52
N PRO A 146 -23.03 3.82 -1.10
CA PRO A 146 -22.60 4.47 -2.33
C PRO A 146 -23.55 4.20 -3.52
N GLU A 147 -24.34 3.13 -3.48
CA GLU A 147 -25.34 2.79 -4.49
C GLU A 147 -26.47 3.82 -4.64
N PHE A 148 -26.67 4.72 -3.66
CA PHE A 148 -27.69 5.76 -3.69
C PHE A 148 -27.27 7.02 -4.46
N GLU A 149 -26.10 7.02 -5.11
CA GLU A 149 -25.63 8.16 -5.91
C GLU A 149 -26.56 8.57 -7.05
N ILE A 150 -27.44 7.66 -7.49
CA ILE A 150 -28.41 7.85 -8.58
C ILE A 150 -29.70 8.50 -8.06
N SER A 151 -29.88 8.63 -6.73
CA SER A 151 -31.05 9.30 -6.14
C SER A 151 -31.17 10.73 -6.65
N THR A 152 -32.35 11.09 -7.16
CA THR A 152 -32.63 12.42 -7.72
C THR A 152 -32.39 13.53 -6.70
N ILE A 153 -32.72 13.28 -5.43
CA ILE A 153 -32.53 14.22 -4.31
C ILE A 153 -31.03 14.42 -4.04
N ILE A 154 -30.26 13.33 -3.95
CA ILE A 154 -28.82 13.38 -3.70
C ILE A 154 -28.09 14.09 -4.86
N ILE A 155 -28.43 13.75 -6.11
CA ILE A 155 -27.90 14.44 -7.30
C ILE A 155 -28.19 15.93 -7.22
N HIS A 156 -29.45 16.31 -6.93
CA HIS A 156 -29.86 17.71 -6.86
C HIS A 156 -29.12 18.48 -5.77
N ILE A 157 -29.06 17.96 -4.54
CA ILE A 157 -28.33 18.56 -3.42
C ILE A 157 -26.89 18.86 -3.82
N ASN A 158 -26.20 17.86 -4.39
CA ASN A 158 -24.79 17.97 -4.74
C ASN A 158 -24.52 18.94 -5.91
N HIS A 159 -25.35 18.88 -6.95
CA HIS A 159 -25.22 19.80 -8.08
C HIS A 159 -25.51 21.24 -7.66
N TYR A 160 -26.52 21.46 -6.82
CA TYR A 160 -26.85 22.77 -6.28
C TYR A 160 -25.72 23.29 -5.38
N MET A 161 -25.24 22.48 -4.42
CA MET A 161 -24.15 22.87 -3.51
C MET A 161 -22.86 23.17 -4.27
N MET A 162 -22.49 22.34 -5.25
CA MET A 162 -21.29 22.61 -6.04
C MET A 162 -21.40 23.93 -6.79
N ARG A 163 -22.54 24.20 -7.44
CA ARG A 163 -22.72 25.41 -8.26
C ARG A 163 -22.84 26.68 -7.43
N ASN A 164 -23.64 26.66 -6.36
CA ASN A 164 -24.05 27.88 -5.64
C ASN A 164 -23.27 28.12 -4.35
N TYR A 165 -22.49 27.13 -3.88
CA TYR A 165 -21.66 27.28 -2.69
C TYR A 165 -20.18 27.10 -3.02
N VAL A 166 -19.74 25.91 -3.46
CA VAL A 166 -18.31 25.62 -3.61
C VAL A 166 -17.64 26.34 -4.79
N MET A 167 -18.28 26.37 -5.96
CA MET A 167 -17.75 27.06 -7.16
C MET A 167 -18.08 28.56 -7.17
N THR A 168 -17.95 29.23 -6.01
CA THR A 168 -18.30 30.65 -5.86
C THR A 168 -17.14 31.49 -5.32
N SER A 169 -17.21 32.81 -5.54
CA SER A 169 -16.28 33.76 -4.93
C SER A 169 -16.37 33.79 -3.40
N GLN A 170 -17.55 33.48 -2.83
CA GLN A 170 -17.76 33.43 -1.38
C GLN A 170 -16.97 32.29 -0.75
N TYR A 171 -16.95 31.10 -1.38
CA TYR A 171 -16.13 29.98 -0.92
C TYR A 171 -14.63 30.33 -0.94
N LYS A 172 -14.16 30.96 -2.02
CA LYS A 172 -12.77 31.47 -2.08
C LYS A 172 -12.46 32.51 -1.01
N PHE A 173 -13.40 33.41 -0.71
CA PHE A 173 -13.24 34.38 0.36
C PHE A 173 -13.04 33.68 1.71
N TYR A 174 -13.85 32.67 2.02
CA TYR A 174 -13.71 31.89 3.26
C TYR A 174 -12.45 31.02 3.29
N LEU A 175 -12.00 30.46 2.15
CA LEU A 175 -10.70 29.79 2.07
C LEU A 175 -9.56 30.75 2.39
N ASN A 176 -9.57 31.95 1.79
CA ASN A 176 -8.54 32.97 2.02
C ASN A 176 -8.42 33.39 3.49
N GLN A 177 -9.52 33.40 4.25
CA GLN A 177 -9.46 33.66 5.68
C GLN A 177 -8.70 32.57 6.46
N LEU A 178 -8.75 31.31 6.00
CA LEU A 178 -8.03 30.19 6.61
C LEU A 178 -6.52 30.19 6.30
N HIS A 179 -6.03 31.04 5.39
CA HIS A 179 -4.58 31.19 5.17
C HIS A 179 -3.88 32.00 6.28
N GLN A 180 -4.62 32.57 7.23
CA GLN A 180 -4.06 33.27 8.38
C GLN A 180 -3.69 32.27 9.48
N SER A 181 -2.51 32.42 10.08
CA SER A 181 -2.11 31.67 11.29
C SER A 181 -1.35 32.61 12.24
N PRO A 182 -1.77 32.76 13.52
CA PRO A 182 -2.85 32.03 14.20
C PRO A 182 -4.26 32.55 13.83
N LEU A 183 -5.26 31.66 13.87
CA LEU A 183 -6.66 32.01 13.61
C LEU A 183 -7.34 32.54 14.90
N SER A 184 -8.17 33.57 14.73
CA SER A 184 -9.09 34.01 15.79
C SER A 184 -10.35 33.13 15.79
N GLN A 185 -10.88 32.77 16.96
CA GLN A 185 -12.14 32.03 17.07
C GLN A 185 -13.32 32.74 16.39
N SER A 186 -13.27 34.08 16.28
CA SER A 186 -14.29 34.88 15.59
C SER A 186 -14.40 34.61 14.09
N ILE A 187 -13.44 33.90 13.49
CA ILE A 187 -13.47 33.53 12.08
C ILE A 187 -14.54 32.44 11.86
N PHE A 188 -14.71 31.47 12.77
CA PHE A 188 -15.61 30.33 12.53
C PHE A 188 -17.10 30.67 12.70
N THR A 189 -17.65 31.40 11.73
CA THR A 189 -19.08 31.72 11.68
C THR A 189 -19.90 30.51 11.22
N ALA A 190 -21.19 30.48 11.54
CA ALA A 190 -22.07 29.39 11.11
C ALA A 190 -22.10 29.25 9.58
N LYS A 191 -22.12 30.37 8.85
CA LYS A 191 -22.09 30.40 7.39
C LYS A 191 -20.75 29.94 6.83
N GLN A 192 -19.62 30.39 7.39
CA GLN A 192 -18.32 29.90 6.96
C GLN A 192 -18.15 28.39 7.17
N LEU A 193 -18.59 27.87 8.33
CA LEU A 193 -18.56 26.44 8.60
C LEU A 193 -19.45 25.66 7.62
N PHE A 194 -20.64 26.16 7.28
CA PHE A 194 -21.48 25.52 6.28
C PHE A 194 -20.78 25.42 4.91
N TYR A 195 -20.14 26.50 4.46
CA TYR A 195 -19.40 26.51 3.19
C TYR A 195 -18.18 25.58 3.23
N ILE A 196 -17.29 25.76 4.20
CA ILE A 196 -16.00 25.06 4.23
C ILE A 196 -16.13 23.63 4.72
N LYS A 197 -16.91 23.38 5.78
CA LYS A 197 -17.06 22.05 6.37
C LYS A 197 -18.15 21.25 5.66
N THR A 198 -19.40 21.68 5.74
CA THR A 198 -20.55 20.85 5.33
C THR A 198 -20.61 20.66 3.81
N CYS A 199 -20.50 21.73 3.02
CA CYS A 199 -20.54 21.61 1.56
C CYS A 199 -19.36 20.80 1.02
N SER A 200 -18.14 21.08 1.47
CA SER A 200 -16.94 20.33 1.02
C SER A 200 -17.03 18.84 1.36
N LEU A 201 -17.50 18.50 2.56
CA LEU A 201 -17.62 17.11 2.99
C LEU A 201 -18.69 16.36 2.18
N LEU A 202 -19.86 16.98 1.97
CA LEU A 202 -20.96 16.37 1.22
C LEU A 202 -20.57 16.13 -0.24
N ILE A 203 -19.92 17.12 -0.88
CA ILE A 203 -19.38 16.96 -2.24
C ILE A 203 -18.30 15.89 -2.27
N SER A 204 -17.42 15.81 -1.27
CA SER A 204 -16.40 14.76 -1.21
C SER A 204 -17.04 13.36 -1.17
N ALA A 205 -18.10 13.18 -0.38
CA ALA A 205 -18.81 11.91 -0.29
C ALA A 205 -19.48 11.56 -1.63
N TYR A 206 -19.99 12.54 -2.36
CA TYR A 206 -20.60 12.34 -3.67
C TYR A 206 -19.59 11.99 -4.77
N LEU A 207 -18.47 12.73 -4.84
CA LEU A 207 -17.41 12.46 -5.81
C LEU A 207 -16.72 11.12 -5.57
N TYR A 208 -16.71 10.65 -4.32
CA TYR A 208 -16.21 9.32 -3.97
C TYR A 208 -17.03 8.18 -4.62
N THR A 209 -18.34 8.38 -4.85
CA THR A 209 -19.19 7.36 -5.45
C THR A 209 -19.22 7.46 -6.99
N LYS A 210 -19.24 8.67 -7.54
CA LYS A 210 -19.60 8.90 -8.95
C LYS A 210 -18.45 8.84 -9.94
N THR A 211 -18.71 8.24 -11.11
CA THR A 211 -17.69 8.10 -12.16
C THR A 211 -17.89 8.95 -13.42
N GLN A 212 -19.07 9.46 -13.81
CA GLN A 212 -19.20 10.05 -15.17
C GLN A 212 -20.09 11.30 -15.35
N ASP A 213 -21.20 11.50 -14.64
CA ASP A 213 -22.05 12.71 -14.83
C ASP A 213 -21.90 13.73 -13.71
N PHE A 214 -20.99 14.69 -13.87
CA PHE A 214 -20.81 15.82 -12.95
C PHE A 214 -20.67 17.13 -13.74
N PRO A 215 -21.24 18.27 -13.28
CA PRO A 215 -21.30 19.50 -14.08
C PRO A 215 -19.95 20.20 -14.32
N TYR A 216 -18.89 19.77 -13.63
CA TYR A 216 -17.56 20.34 -13.75
C TYR A 216 -16.54 19.23 -14.03
N THR A 217 -15.51 19.57 -14.79
CA THR A 217 -14.36 18.71 -15.01
C THR A 217 -13.42 18.74 -13.82
N LEU A 218 -12.57 17.70 -13.67
CA LEU A 218 -11.64 17.64 -12.55
C LEU A 218 -10.64 18.80 -12.59
N GLU A 219 -10.20 19.17 -13.79
CA GLU A 219 -9.26 20.27 -13.99
C GLU A 219 -9.85 21.59 -13.48
N GLU A 220 -11.13 21.86 -13.76
CA GLU A 220 -11.82 23.06 -13.26
C GLU A 220 -11.88 23.08 -11.72
N LEU A 221 -12.16 21.94 -11.08
CA LEU A 221 -12.20 21.84 -9.62
C LEU A 221 -10.82 22.08 -8.99
N ILE A 222 -9.80 21.41 -9.52
CA ILE A 222 -8.42 21.53 -9.03
C ILE A 222 -7.90 22.97 -9.23
N GLN A 223 -8.16 23.59 -10.39
CA GLN A 223 -7.78 24.97 -10.64
C GLN A 223 -8.53 25.97 -9.74
N HIS A 224 -9.76 25.63 -9.32
CA HIS A 224 -10.54 26.52 -8.47
C HIS A 224 -10.01 26.58 -7.05
N PHE A 225 -9.76 25.44 -6.38
CA PHE A 225 -9.45 25.39 -4.95
C PHE A 225 -8.27 24.49 -4.56
N GLY A 226 -7.65 23.75 -5.49
CA GLY A 226 -6.67 22.71 -5.16
C GLY A 226 -5.39 23.24 -4.49
N ALA A 227 -4.85 24.35 -4.99
CA ALA A 227 -3.66 24.99 -4.42
C ALA A 227 -3.94 25.59 -3.03
N ASP A 228 -5.06 26.28 -2.87
CA ASP A 228 -5.47 26.91 -1.61
C ASP A 228 -5.63 25.85 -0.51
N ILE A 229 -6.38 24.77 -0.78
CA ILE A 229 -6.57 23.67 0.18
C ILE A 229 -5.24 23.04 0.58
N THR A 230 -4.36 22.77 -0.39
CA THR A 230 -3.05 22.15 -0.13
C THR A 230 -2.22 23.03 0.80
N GLN A 231 -2.16 24.34 0.53
CA GLN A 231 -1.43 25.30 1.36
C GLN A 231 -2.02 25.44 2.76
N ILE A 232 -3.35 25.48 2.90
CA ILE A 232 -4.05 25.51 4.19
C ILE A 232 -3.68 24.28 5.02
N ILE A 233 -3.72 23.08 4.45
CA ILE A 233 -3.33 21.84 5.13
C ILE A 233 -1.86 21.91 5.57
N ILE A 234 -0.94 22.31 4.69
CA ILE A 234 0.48 22.44 5.03
C ILE A 234 0.67 23.43 6.18
N LEU A 235 0.08 24.63 6.08
CA LEU A 235 0.21 25.70 7.07
C LEU A 235 -0.24 25.26 8.47
N HIS A 236 -1.45 24.72 8.59
CA HIS A 236 -2.05 24.42 9.90
C HIS A 236 -1.49 23.17 10.56
N THR A 237 -0.90 22.24 9.81
CA THR A 237 -0.25 21.06 10.42
C THR A 237 0.97 21.39 11.26
N TYR A 238 1.61 22.55 11.07
CA TYR A 238 2.67 23.03 11.96
C TYR A 238 2.17 23.44 13.35
N THR A 239 0.87 23.75 13.48
CA THR A 239 0.22 24.17 14.73
C THR A 239 -0.88 23.18 15.13
N ILE A 240 -0.71 21.89 14.81
CA ILE A 240 -1.73 20.85 15.04
C ILE A 240 -2.16 20.74 16.51
N GLU A 241 -1.26 21.05 17.45
CA GLU A 241 -1.55 21.04 18.88
C GLU A 241 -2.53 22.14 19.33
N SER A 242 -2.67 23.22 18.54
CA SER A 242 -3.54 24.36 18.86
C SER A 242 -4.88 24.33 18.12
N TRP A 243 -5.23 23.23 17.43
CA TRP A 243 -6.49 23.13 16.70
C TRP A 243 -7.68 23.09 17.67
N ASN A 244 -8.68 23.92 17.42
CA ASN A 244 -10.01 23.78 18.01
C ASN A 244 -10.86 22.80 17.17
N ALA A 245 -12.05 22.46 17.68
CA ALA A 245 -12.97 21.55 17.01
C ALA A 245 -13.36 22.05 15.61
N GLU A 246 -13.59 23.36 15.47
CA GLU A 246 -14.02 23.98 14.21
C GLU A 246 -12.91 23.91 13.13
N LEU A 247 -11.67 24.23 13.48
CA LEU A 247 -10.54 24.10 12.55
C LEU A 247 -10.31 22.65 12.16
N LEU A 248 -10.37 21.72 13.12
CA LEU A 248 -10.26 20.30 12.84
C LEU A 248 -11.33 19.83 11.85
N SER A 249 -12.59 20.20 12.07
CA SER A 249 -13.70 19.91 11.14
C SER A 249 -13.41 20.46 9.74
N CYS A 250 -12.97 21.72 9.63
CA CYS A 250 -12.63 22.34 8.35
C CYS A 250 -11.48 21.63 7.63
N ILE A 251 -10.36 21.37 8.31
CA ILE A 251 -9.21 20.66 7.73
C ILE A 251 -9.62 19.25 7.29
N THR A 252 -10.46 18.58 8.07
CA THR A 252 -11.00 17.25 7.75
C THR A 252 -11.83 17.28 6.45
N SER A 253 -12.76 18.21 6.34
CA SER A 253 -13.61 18.36 5.15
C SER A 253 -12.82 18.78 3.90
N LEU A 254 -11.89 19.73 4.03
CA LEU A 254 -11.03 20.16 2.93
C LEU A 254 -10.09 19.04 2.47
N SER A 255 -9.52 18.28 3.41
CA SER A 255 -8.72 17.10 3.11
C SER A 255 -9.56 16.04 2.39
N ALA A 256 -10.81 15.81 2.80
CA ALA A 256 -11.72 14.88 2.14
C ALA A 256 -12.00 15.29 0.69
N LEU A 257 -12.34 16.57 0.46
CA LEU A 257 -12.63 17.12 -0.86
C LEU A 257 -11.42 17.00 -1.78
N PHE A 258 -10.26 17.48 -1.33
CA PHE A 258 -9.03 17.39 -2.12
C PHE A 258 -8.67 15.93 -2.45
N SER A 259 -8.83 15.04 -1.47
CA SER A 259 -8.52 13.62 -1.61
C SER A 259 -9.37 12.92 -2.66
N THR A 260 -10.65 13.26 -2.71
CA THR A 260 -11.64 12.64 -3.61
C THR A 260 -11.53 13.23 -5.01
N CYS A 261 -11.36 14.54 -5.16
CA CYS A 261 -11.09 15.17 -6.46
C CYS A 261 -9.86 14.56 -7.13
N TYR A 262 -8.73 14.47 -6.42
CA TYR A 262 -7.51 13.87 -7.00
C TYR A 262 -7.66 12.38 -7.34
N TRP A 263 -8.65 11.68 -6.80
CA TRP A 263 -8.87 10.28 -7.15
C TRP A 263 -9.97 10.10 -8.21
N TRP A 264 -10.65 11.19 -8.57
CA TRP A 264 -11.76 11.17 -9.50
C TRP A 264 -11.30 10.82 -10.91
N GLY A 265 -12.01 9.92 -11.58
CA GLY A 265 -11.73 9.50 -12.96
C GLY A 265 -10.54 8.54 -13.17
N GLY A 266 -9.78 8.18 -12.12
CA GLY A 266 -8.78 7.11 -12.18
C GLY A 266 -7.46 7.42 -12.90
N GLU A 267 -7.30 8.56 -13.57
CA GLU A 267 -6.05 8.97 -14.24
C GLU A 267 -5.10 9.71 -13.28
N LYS A 268 -4.16 8.98 -12.67
CA LYS A 268 -3.47 9.43 -11.44
C LYS A 268 -2.26 10.35 -11.63
N GLU A 269 -1.63 10.36 -12.81
CA GLU A 269 -0.33 11.05 -13.02
C GLU A 269 -0.45 12.45 -13.65
N SER A 270 -1.41 12.66 -14.56
CA SER A 270 -1.68 13.98 -15.15
C SER A 270 -2.12 14.99 -14.09
N GLN A 271 -2.92 14.53 -13.12
CA GLN A 271 -3.53 15.33 -12.06
C GLN A 271 -2.52 15.85 -11.02
N ALA A 272 -1.45 15.09 -10.74
CA ALA A 272 -0.39 15.47 -9.80
C ALA A 272 0.30 16.78 -10.20
N LYS A 273 0.59 16.91 -11.50
CA LYS A 273 1.30 18.06 -12.07
C LYS A 273 0.45 19.33 -12.07
N ILE A 274 -0.87 19.21 -12.01
CA ILE A 274 -1.80 20.35 -12.00
C ILE A 274 -1.79 21.03 -10.62
N VAL A 275 -1.75 20.24 -9.53
CA VAL A 275 -1.72 20.79 -8.17
C VAL A 275 -0.30 21.13 -7.74
N PHE A 276 0.64 20.20 -7.94
CA PHE A 276 2.00 20.31 -7.46
C PHE A 276 2.95 20.60 -8.63
N LEU A 277 3.36 21.86 -8.73
CA LEU A 277 4.28 22.31 -9.78
C LEU A 277 5.72 21.79 -9.60
N THR A 278 6.08 21.40 -8.37
CA THR A 278 7.44 20.93 -8.03
C THR A 278 7.40 19.69 -7.15
N GLU A 279 8.43 18.85 -7.26
CA GLU A 279 8.64 17.67 -6.40
C GLU A 279 8.71 18.08 -4.91
N SER A 280 9.35 19.21 -4.61
CA SER A 280 9.46 19.76 -3.25
C SER A 280 8.08 20.05 -2.63
N ALA A 281 7.17 20.65 -3.39
CA ALA A 281 5.83 20.96 -2.89
C ALA A 281 5.04 19.68 -2.56
N THR A 282 5.19 18.61 -3.35
CA THR A 282 4.57 17.32 -3.03
C THR A 282 5.18 16.71 -1.78
N CYS A 283 6.50 16.78 -1.61
CA CYS A 283 7.17 16.30 -0.39
C CYS A 283 6.73 17.07 0.86
N GLU A 284 6.58 18.40 0.78
CA GLU A 284 6.05 19.22 1.88
C GLU A 284 4.62 18.83 2.26
N TYR A 285 3.78 18.54 1.26
CA TYR A 285 2.43 18.04 1.50
C TYR A 285 2.43 16.64 2.13
N ILE A 286 3.28 15.73 1.66
CA ILE A 286 3.44 14.40 2.29
C ILE A 286 3.90 14.57 3.75
N ASP A 287 4.82 15.48 4.04
CA ASP A 287 5.24 15.78 5.41
C ASP A 287 4.10 16.34 6.27
N ALA A 288 3.19 17.14 5.69
CA ALA A 288 1.98 17.59 6.39
C ALA A 288 1.06 16.40 6.75
N LEU A 289 0.88 15.45 5.83
CA LEU A 289 0.10 14.22 6.10
C LEU A 289 0.76 13.35 7.19
N ILE A 290 2.09 13.23 7.17
CA ILE A 290 2.82 12.48 8.20
C ILE A 290 2.71 13.18 9.57
N ARG A 291 2.78 14.51 9.63
CA ARG A 291 2.53 15.27 10.87
C ARG A 291 1.15 14.99 11.46
N ILE A 292 0.12 14.83 10.61
CA ILE A 292 -1.23 14.44 11.06
C ILE A 292 -1.18 13.04 11.69
N ILE A 293 -0.53 12.06 11.04
CA ILE A 293 -0.42 10.69 11.57
C ILE A 293 0.36 10.63 12.88
N ASP A 294 1.44 11.41 13.00
CA ASP A 294 2.28 11.48 14.20
C ASP A 294 1.60 12.22 15.37
N TYR A 295 0.46 12.87 15.14
CA TYR A 295 -0.27 13.59 16.18
C TYR A 295 -0.93 12.63 17.18
N LYS A 296 -0.30 12.51 18.35
CA LYS A 296 -0.65 11.55 19.40
C LYS A 296 -2.14 11.48 19.76
N PRO A 297 -2.91 12.59 19.89
CA PRO A 297 -4.33 12.52 20.22
C PRO A 297 -5.19 11.78 19.20
N ILE A 298 -4.78 11.68 17.93
CA ILE A 298 -5.49 10.88 16.92
C ILE A 298 -5.55 9.42 17.35
N SER A 299 -4.40 8.84 17.72
CA SER A 299 -4.31 7.43 18.15
C SER A 299 -5.19 7.08 19.35
N GLN A 300 -5.51 8.07 20.20
CA GLN A 300 -6.29 7.90 21.42
C GLN A 300 -7.80 8.10 21.19
N SER A 301 -8.17 8.76 20.10
CA SER A 301 -9.56 9.17 19.81
C SER A 301 -10.17 8.37 18.66
N ILE A 302 -9.54 7.28 18.24
CA ILE A 302 -10.06 6.44 17.15
C ILE A 302 -11.31 5.71 17.63
N GLU A 303 -12.43 5.96 16.96
CA GLU A 303 -13.68 5.24 17.20
C GLU A 303 -13.85 4.08 16.22
N ILE A 304 -14.66 3.07 16.58
CA ILE A 304 -14.97 1.92 15.70
C ILE A 304 -15.62 2.41 14.39
N LYS A 305 -16.37 3.51 14.46
CA LYS A 305 -17.18 4.07 13.37
C LYS A 305 -16.71 5.47 13.01
N ARG A 306 -17.08 5.92 11.80
CA ARG A 306 -16.74 7.23 11.24
C ARG A 306 -17.60 8.35 11.85
N THR A 307 -17.51 8.53 13.15
CA THR A 307 -18.39 9.40 13.95
C THR A 307 -17.72 10.69 14.40
N ASN A 308 -16.40 10.70 14.56
CA ASN A 308 -15.63 11.88 14.96
C ASN A 308 -14.64 12.33 13.87
N ASP A 309 -14.29 13.62 13.89
CA ASP A 309 -13.46 14.23 12.86
C ASP A 309 -12.03 13.69 12.84
N LEU A 310 -11.46 13.30 13.99
CA LEU A 310 -10.11 12.73 14.04
C LEU A 310 -10.02 11.37 13.33
N THR A 311 -11.02 10.51 13.53
CA THR A 311 -11.13 9.22 12.84
C THR A 311 -11.31 9.43 11.34
N ILE A 312 -12.16 10.39 10.96
CA ILE A 312 -12.38 10.77 9.56
C ILE A 312 -11.07 11.28 8.93
N LEU A 313 -10.39 12.21 9.59
CA LEU A 313 -9.14 12.80 9.11
C LEU A 313 -8.05 11.76 8.94
N LEU A 314 -7.88 10.86 9.92
CA LEU A 314 -6.90 9.78 9.83
C LEU A 314 -7.22 8.84 8.67
N GLU A 315 -8.47 8.43 8.51
CA GLU A 315 -8.90 7.56 7.41
C GLU A 315 -8.60 8.19 6.03
N ILE A 316 -8.92 9.48 5.86
CA ILE A 316 -8.62 10.23 4.63
C ILE A 316 -7.11 10.32 4.42
N THR A 317 -6.36 10.65 5.47
CA THR A 317 -4.90 10.80 5.41
C THR A 317 -4.22 9.49 5.01
N LEU A 318 -4.62 8.36 5.62
CA LEU A 318 -4.13 7.03 5.27
C LEU A 318 -4.50 6.64 3.84
N PHE A 319 -5.74 6.90 3.42
CA PHE A 319 -6.15 6.68 2.03
C PHE A 319 -5.27 7.46 1.05
N ARG A 320 -4.87 8.69 1.40
CA ARG A 320 -3.95 9.50 0.59
C ARG A 320 -2.54 8.95 0.56
N ILE A 321 -1.97 8.60 1.71
CA ILE A 321 -0.63 8.01 1.74
C ILE A 321 -0.59 6.71 0.98
N LEU A 322 -1.61 5.86 1.11
CA LEU A 322 -1.70 4.61 0.35
C LEU A 322 -1.70 4.85 -1.16
N ASN A 323 -2.50 5.81 -1.63
CA ASN A 323 -2.52 6.17 -3.05
C ASN A 323 -1.17 6.72 -3.52
N ILE A 324 -0.50 7.55 -2.72
CA ILE A 324 0.84 8.08 -3.02
C ILE A 324 1.86 6.93 -3.09
N ALA A 325 1.79 5.97 -2.16
CA ALA A 325 2.67 4.80 -2.13
C ALA A 325 2.48 3.89 -3.35
N GLN A 326 1.24 3.68 -3.80
CA GLN A 326 0.91 2.83 -4.93
C GLN A 326 1.26 3.41 -6.31
N ASN A 327 1.43 4.73 -6.43
CA ASN A 327 1.66 5.40 -7.72
C ASN A 327 3.14 5.60 -8.08
N GLY A 328 4.06 4.94 -7.38
CA GLY A 328 5.47 4.79 -7.77
C GLY A 328 6.37 6.04 -7.66
N ASN A 329 5.83 7.26 -7.78
CA ASN A 329 6.65 8.48 -7.94
C ASN A 329 7.24 9.05 -6.64
N PHE A 330 6.61 8.79 -5.49
CA PHE A 330 7.04 9.33 -4.18
C PHE A 330 7.25 8.24 -3.11
N LEU A 331 7.24 6.97 -3.51
CA LEU A 331 7.46 5.85 -2.59
C LEU A 331 8.84 5.94 -1.91
N TRP A 332 9.85 6.43 -2.63
CA TRP A 332 11.19 6.67 -2.08
C TRP A 332 11.16 7.66 -0.91
N PHE A 333 10.31 8.69 -0.97
CA PHE A 333 10.22 9.70 0.08
C PHE A 333 9.56 9.13 1.32
N LEU A 334 8.48 8.35 1.15
CA LEU A 334 7.86 7.60 2.25
C LEU A 334 8.85 6.62 2.89
N ARG A 335 9.64 5.89 2.09
CA ARG A 335 10.71 5.00 2.57
C ARG A 335 11.82 5.73 3.31
N SER A 336 12.05 7.01 3.05
CA SER A 336 13.04 7.81 3.76
C SER A 336 12.62 8.19 5.18
N LYS A 337 11.32 8.08 5.52
CA LYS A 337 10.76 8.50 6.82
C LYS A 337 10.82 7.33 7.81
N THR A 338 11.94 7.22 8.52
CA THR A 338 12.22 6.07 9.40
C THR A 338 11.25 5.90 10.58
N SER A 339 10.62 6.98 11.06
CA SER A 339 9.65 6.93 12.16
C SER A 339 8.25 6.47 11.74
N LEU A 340 7.90 6.63 10.46
CA LEU A 340 6.54 6.39 9.97
C LEU A 340 6.08 4.94 10.17
N PRO A 341 6.88 3.90 9.88
CA PRO A 341 6.47 2.52 10.12
C PRO A 341 6.13 2.22 11.58
N ASP A 342 6.90 2.76 12.54
CA ASP A 342 6.69 2.53 13.96
C ASP A 342 5.42 3.23 14.47
N THR A 343 5.17 4.46 14.03
CA THR A 343 3.92 5.19 14.34
C THR A 343 2.72 4.42 13.80
N LEU A 344 2.78 4.01 12.52
CA LEU A 344 1.72 3.25 11.86
C LEU A 344 1.45 1.92 12.58
N LEU A 345 2.49 1.16 12.93
CA LEU A 345 2.33 -0.11 13.63
C LEU A 345 1.71 0.08 15.02
N THR A 346 2.06 1.16 15.72
CA THR A 346 1.45 1.51 17.01
C THR A 346 -0.05 1.76 16.84
N ILE A 347 -0.45 2.57 15.85
CA ILE A 347 -1.85 2.84 15.56
C ILE A 347 -2.60 1.56 15.14
N ALA A 348 -1.99 0.70 14.32
CA ALA A 348 -2.62 -0.56 13.90
C ALA A 348 -2.89 -1.52 15.05
N LYS A 349 -2.04 -1.50 16.09
CA LYS A 349 -2.20 -2.32 17.30
C LYS A 349 -3.24 -1.76 18.27
N THR A 350 -3.39 -0.44 18.36
CA THR A 350 -4.33 0.20 19.30
C THR A 350 -5.69 0.54 18.69
N SER A 351 -5.78 0.66 17.37
CA SER A 351 -7.00 1.09 16.68
C SER A 351 -8.12 0.08 16.82
N PRO A 352 -9.32 0.48 17.28
CA PRO A 352 -10.52 -0.36 17.25
C PRO A 352 -11.21 -0.37 15.88
N CYS A 353 -10.76 0.44 14.92
CA CYS A 353 -11.34 0.54 13.59
C CYS A 353 -10.61 -0.36 12.59
N ASP A 354 -11.29 -1.39 12.09
CA ASP A 354 -10.72 -2.37 11.19
C ASP A 354 -10.31 -1.77 9.84
N LYS A 355 -11.05 -0.79 9.31
CA LYS A 355 -10.68 -0.11 8.05
C LYS A 355 -9.36 0.67 8.15
N ILE A 356 -9.12 1.32 9.29
CA ILE A 356 -7.85 2.00 9.57
C ILE A 356 -6.71 0.97 9.62
N ARG A 357 -6.91 -0.16 10.32
CA ARG A 357 -5.91 -1.23 10.41
C ARG A 357 -5.56 -1.81 9.03
N LEU A 358 -6.57 -2.10 8.20
CA LEU A 358 -6.37 -2.57 6.83
C LEU A 358 -5.55 -1.57 5.99
N SER A 359 -5.89 -0.28 6.10
CA SER A 359 -5.19 0.79 5.36
C SER A 359 -3.73 0.92 5.81
N ILE A 360 -3.48 0.83 7.12
CA ILE A 360 -2.12 0.86 7.66
C ILE A 360 -1.30 -0.32 7.19
N TYR A 361 -1.81 -1.55 7.30
CA TYR A 361 -1.09 -2.71 6.82
C TYR A 361 -0.78 -2.61 5.32
N ALA A 362 -1.71 -2.06 4.53
CA ALA A 362 -1.50 -1.84 3.10
C ALA A 362 -0.34 -0.86 2.87
N ILE A 363 -0.30 0.26 3.61
CA ILE A 363 0.81 1.23 3.53
C ILE A 363 2.14 0.59 3.95
N LEU A 364 2.15 -0.17 5.05
CA LEU A 364 3.36 -0.84 5.53
C LEU A 364 3.90 -1.85 4.51
N GLY A 365 3.01 -2.59 3.82
CA GLY A 365 3.38 -3.50 2.75
C GLY A 365 3.98 -2.81 1.52
N GLU A 366 3.66 -1.53 1.28
CA GLU A 366 4.25 -0.75 0.19
C GLU A 366 5.62 -0.16 0.56
N ILE A 367 5.74 0.34 1.80
CA ILE A 367 6.92 1.07 2.26
C ILE A 367 8.05 0.10 2.66
N LEU A 368 7.75 -0.96 3.41
CA LEU A 368 8.76 -1.84 3.98
C LEU A 368 9.22 -2.91 2.98
N CYS A 369 10.49 -3.30 3.08
CA CYS A 369 11.01 -4.45 2.34
C CYS A 369 10.60 -5.77 3.00
N ASP A 370 10.68 -6.88 2.25
CA ASP A 370 10.31 -8.23 2.72
C ASP A 370 11.00 -8.61 4.04
N LYS A 371 12.26 -8.22 4.21
CA LYS A 371 13.03 -8.51 5.42
C LYS A 371 12.43 -7.80 6.65
N SER A 372 12.16 -6.51 6.53
CA SER A 372 11.59 -5.72 7.63
C SER A 372 10.15 -6.14 7.94
N LEU A 373 9.36 -6.55 6.94
CA LEU A 373 8.01 -7.08 7.16
C LEU A 373 8.02 -8.37 7.99
N LYS A 374 9.01 -9.24 7.78
CA LYS A 374 9.20 -10.46 8.58
C LYS A 374 9.69 -10.15 10.00
N GLU A 375 10.69 -9.28 10.13
CA GLU A 375 11.26 -8.91 11.44
C GLU A 375 10.25 -8.24 12.37
N LEU A 376 9.28 -7.50 11.82
CA LEU A 376 8.25 -6.79 12.59
C LEU A 376 6.97 -7.62 12.84
N GLU A 377 6.95 -8.91 12.46
CA GLU A 377 5.79 -9.80 12.55
C GLU A 377 4.50 -9.23 11.90
N ILE A 378 4.68 -8.28 10.97
CA ILE A 378 3.58 -7.61 10.27
C ILE A 378 2.91 -8.60 9.35
N SER A 379 3.68 -9.48 8.69
CA SER A 379 3.12 -10.54 7.85
C SER A 379 2.12 -11.40 8.60
N ASP A 380 2.37 -11.69 9.87
CA ASP A 380 1.61 -12.68 10.65
C ASP A 380 0.35 -12.03 11.22
N SER A 381 0.50 -10.83 11.77
CA SER A 381 -0.59 -10.01 12.28
C SER A 381 -1.53 -9.55 11.16
N ALA A 382 -0.98 -9.14 10.02
CA ALA A 382 -1.77 -8.73 8.86
C ALA A 382 -2.46 -9.94 8.22
N SER A 383 -1.74 -11.03 7.92
CA SER A 383 -2.34 -12.21 7.25
C SER A 383 -3.51 -12.78 8.06
N SER A 384 -3.31 -12.99 9.37
CA SER A 384 -4.37 -13.52 10.24
C SER A 384 -5.59 -12.61 10.27
N PHE A 385 -5.39 -11.31 10.39
CA PHE A 385 -6.46 -10.32 10.39
C PHE A 385 -7.18 -10.24 9.04
N PHE A 386 -6.44 -10.14 7.93
CA PHE A 386 -7.00 -10.10 6.59
C PHE A 386 -7.84 -11.33 6.32
N PHE A 387 -7.32 -12.53 6.57
CA PHE A 387 -8.07 -13.75 6.28
C PHE A 387 -9.30 -13.93 7.17
N ASN A 388 -9.24 -13.54 8.44
CA ASN A 388 -10.42 -13.55 9.31
C ASN A 388 -11.49 -12.59 8.77
N ALA A 389 -11.09 -11.36 8.38
CA ALA A 389 -12.01 -10.41 7.75
C ALA A 389 -12.58 -10.94 6.42
N PHE A 390 -11.76 -11.60 5.61
CA PHE A 390 -12.16 -12.21 4.34
C PHE A 390 -13.16 -13.35 4.51
N GLU A 391 -12.90 -14.29 5.40
CA GLU A 391 -13.79 -15.43 5.68
C GLU A 391 -15.15 -14.94 6.16
N GLN A 392 -15.16 -14.01 7.13
CA GLN A 392 -16.40 -13.42 7.62
C GLN A 392 -17.15 -12.64 6.54
N ALA A 393 -16.45 -11.91 5.66
CA ALA A 393 -17.10 -11.24 4.52
C ALA A 393 -17.68 -12.25 3.54
N TRP A 394 -16.99 -13.37 3.27
CA TRP A 394 -17.41 -14.36 2.29
C TRP A 394 -18.65 -15.14 2.75
N GLU A 395 -18.74 -15.50 4.02
CA GLU A 395 -19.87 -16.24 4.58
C GLU A 395 -21.16 -15.41 4.66
N ARG A 396 -21.04 -14.08 4.80
CA ARG A 396 -22.21 -13.18 4.92
C ARG A 396 -22.91 -12.97 3.58
N PRO A 397 -24.26 -12.93 3.54
CA PRO A 397 -25.02 -12.61 2.33
C PRO A 397 -24.67 -11.24 1.74
N SER A 398 -24.36 -10.26 2.59
CA SER A 398 -24.01 -8.90 2.19
C SER A 398 -22.63 -8.78 1.53
N LYS A 399 -21.79 -9.82 1.59
CA LYS A 399 -20.40 -9.81 1.12
C LYS A 399 -19.58 -8.62 1.65
N LYS A 400 -19.85 -8.22 2.90
CA LYS A 400 -19.20 -7.11 3.61
C LYS A 400 -18.66 -7.60 4.97
N PHE A 401 -17.48 -7.12 5.36
CA PHE A 401 -16.95 -7.25 6.72
C PHE A 401 -16.98 -5.89 7.40
N GLN A 402 -17.82 -5.73 8.43
CA GLN A 402 -17.98 -4.46 9.17
C GLN A 402 -18.02 -3.24 8.23
N GLN A 403 -18.93 -3.26 7.24
CA GLN A 403 -19.10 -2.23 6.20
C GLN A 403 -18.05 -2.20 5.07
N VAL A 404 -16.94 -2.94 5.15
CA VAL A 404 -15.94 -3.03 4.08
C VAL A 404 -16.37 -4.06 3.03
N PRO A 405 -16.57 -3.68 1.75
CA PRO A 405 -16.91 -4.62 0.69
C PRO A 405 -15.79 -5.64 0.44
N LEU A 406 -16.16 -6.89 0.16
CA LEU A 406 -15.23 -7.96 -0.17
C LEU A 406 -14.30 -7.60 -1.34
N LEU A 407 -14.82 -6.89 -2.35
CA LEU A 407 -14.03 -6.41 -3.48
C LEU A 407 -12.88 -5.48 -3.04
N LEU A 408 -13.10 -4.64 -2.03
CA LEU A 408 -12.06 -3.75 -1.51
C LEU A 408 -10.99 -4.55 -0.75
N LEU A 409 -11.41 -5.55 0.03
CA LEU A 409 -10.48 -6.47 0.68
C LEU A 409 -9.61 -7.18 -0.38
N LEU A 410 -10.22 -7.71 -1.45
CA LEU A 410 -9.50 -8.38 -2.54
C LEU A 410 -8.48 -7.47 -3.22
N LYS A 411 -8.82 -6.19 -3.42
CA LYS A 411 -7.87 -5.19 -3.92
C LYS A 411 -6.68 -4.98 -2.99
N CYS A 412 -6.89 -5.01 -1.66
CA CYS A 412 -5.78 -4.98 -0.70
C CYS A 412 -4.93 -6.26 -0.79
N LEU A 413 -5.56 -7.44 -0.83
CA LEU A 413 -4.87 -8.73 -0.95
C LEU A 413 -4.01 -8.82 -2.20
N MET A 414 -4.46 -8.26 -3.32
CA MET A 414 -3.69 -8.16 -4.57
C MET A 414 -2.35 -7.45 -4.42
N ASN A 415 -2.24 -6.47 -3.53
CA ASN A 415 -0.96 -5.83 -3.26
C ASN A 415 -0.08 -6.72 -2.37
N PHE A 416 -0.67 -7.32 -1.33
CA PHE A 416 0.07 -8.23 -0.45
C PHE A 416 0.51 -9.52 -1.15
N SER A 417 -0.26 -10.02 -2.11
CA SER A 417 0.07 -11.24 -2.85
C SER A 417 1.34 -11.10 -3.70
N LYS A 418 1.85 -9.88 -3.89
CA LYS A 418 3.11 -9.60 -4.59
C LYS A 418 4.33 -9.63 -3.67
N ILE A 419 4.11 -9.69 -2.36
CA ILE A 419 5.13 -9.65 -1.31
C ILE A 419 5.46 -11.09 -0.91
N ASP A 420 6.71 -11.53 -1.08
CA ASP A 420 7.11 -12.93 -0.88
C ASP A 420 6.91 -13.38 0.59
N ALA A 421 7.12 -12.47 1.55
CA ALA A 421 6.86 -12.74 2.97
C ALA A 421 5.39 -13.07 3.25
N PHE A 422 4.46 -12.38 2.59
CA PHE A 422 3.03 -12.59 2.76
C PHE A 422 2.56 -13.86 2.05
N GLN A 423 3.11 -14.15 0.86
CA GLN A 423 2.87 -15.41 0.16
C GLN A 423 3.17 -16.63 1.04
N GLN A 424 4.30 -16.62 1.74
CA GLN A 424 4.65 -17.73 2.64
C GLN A 424 3.64 -17.89 3.79
N GLN A 425 3.15 -16.79 4.36
CA GLN A 425 2.13 -16.87 5.41
C GLN A 425 0.79 -17.39 4.88
N ILE A 426 0.40 -16.97 3.67
CA ILE A 426 -0.79 -17.54 3.00
C ILE A 426 -0.63 -19.06 2.86
N ALA A 427 0.53 -19.51 2.38
CA ALA A 427 0.82 -20.94 2.22
C ALA A 427 0.66 -21.69 3.54
N ASN A 428 1.22 -21.16 4.64
CA ASN A 428 1.14 -21.74 5.98
C ASN A 428 -0.31 -21.85 6.50
N THR A 429 -1.17 -20.88 6.15
CA THR A 429 -2.59 -20.90 6.57
C THR A 429 -3.48 -21.86 5.77
N ASN A 430 -2.98 -22.39 4.64
CA ASN A 430 -3.71 -23.29 3.73
C ASN A 430 -5.07 -22.72 3.23
N LYS A 431 -5.17 -21.39 3.09
CA LYS A 431 -6.40 -20.67 2.69
C LYS A 431 -6.55 -20.47 1.19
N VAL A 432 -5.70 -21.09 0.37
CA VAL A 432 -5.73 -20.98 -1.10
C VAL A 432 -7.04 -21.56 -1.68
N LEU A 433 -7.62 -22.58 -1.04
CA LEU A 433 -8.90 -23.17 -1.44
C LEU A 433 -10.06 -22.16 -1.42
N LEU A 434 -10.12 -21.30 -0.41
CA LEU A 434 -11.13 -20.25 -0.31
C LEU A 434 -11.03 -19.29 -1.52
N LEU A 435 -9.82 -18.92 -1.93
CA LEU A 435 -9.61 -18.06 -3.09
C LEU A 435 -10.05 -18.75 -4.39
N ILE A 436 -9.82 -20.06 -4.53
CA ILE A 436 -10.29 -20.84 -5.69
C ILE A 436 -11.81 -20.76 -5.82
N GLU A 437 -12.56 -20.91 -4.72
CA GLU A 437 -14.03 -20.82 -4.72
C GLU A 437 -14.54 -19.43 -5.15
N MET A 438 -13.81 -18.37 -4.78
CA MET A 438 -14.18 -16.99 -5.07
C MET A 438 -13.94 -16.58 -6.53
N CYS A 439 -13.10 -17.31 -7.27
CA CYS A 439 -12.74 -16.99 -8.66
C CYS A 439 -13.94 -16.85 -9.59
N ASP A 440 -15.03 -17.58 -9.32
CA ASP A 440 -16.25 -17.50 -10.13
C ASP A 440 -17.02 -16.19 -9.97
N GLN A 441 -16.96 -15.59 -8.79
CA GLN A 441 -17.69 -14.34 -8.49
C GLN A 441 -16.81 -13.10 -8.66
N TYR A 442 -15.49 -13.24 -8.52
CA TYR A 442 -14.55 -12.12 -8.47
C TYR A 442 -13.35 -12.37 -9.41
N PRO A 443 -13.36 -11.79 -10.62
CA PRO A 443 -12.27 -11.94 -11.60
C PRO A 443 -10.89 -11.55 -11.10
N ILE A 444 -10.79 -10.54 -10.23
CA ILE A 444 -9.52 -10.09 -9.62
C ILE A 444 -8.76 -11.22 -8.90
N VAL A 445 -9.47 -12.27 -8.46
CA VAL A 445 -8.86 -13.38 -7.74
C VAL A 445 -7.92 -14.19 -8.65
N TYR A 446 -8.15 -14.22 -9.97
CA TYR A 446 -7.20 -14.85 -10.90
C TYR A 446 -5.84 -14.17 -10.89
N ASP A 447 -5.82 -12.83 -10.85
CA ASP A 447 -4.56 -12.08 -10.77
C ASP A 447 -3.86 -12.28 -9.42
N ILE A 448 -4.64 -12.36 -8.33
CA ILE A 448 -4.13 -12.66 -6.98
C ILE A 448 -3.48 -14.04 -7.00
N LEU A 449 -4.19 -15.07 -7.46
CA LEU A 449 -3.67 -16.43 -7.53
C LEU A 449 -2.43 -16.54 -8.42
N TRP A 450 -2.35 -15.76 -9.49
CA TRP A 450 -1.13 -15.70 -10.30
C TRP A 450 0.04 -15.08 -9.54
N ALA A 451 -0.18 -13.96 -8.85
CA ALA A 451 0.85 -13.36 -8.00
C ALA A 451 1.30 -14.34 -6.89
N LEU A 452 0.37 -15.08 -6.30
CA LEU A 452 0.65 -16.08 -5.28
C LEU A 452 1.38 -17.33 -5.82
N SER A 453 1.13 -17.71 -7.08
CA SER A 453 1.72 -18.93 -7.66
C SER A 453 3.22 -18.83 -7.93
N PHE A 454 3.87 -17.70 -7.64
CA PHE A 454 5.32 -17.62 -7.58
C PHE A 454 5.93 -18.30 -6.33
N ASN A 455 5.11 -18.60 -5.31
CA ASN A 455 5.52 -19.37 -4.13
C ASN A 455 5.31 -20.87 -4.35
N HIS A 456 6.34 -21.67 -4.05
CA HIS A 456 6.34 -23.12 -4.30
C HIS A 456 5.31 -23.90 -3.48
N ASP A 457 5.10 -23.56 -2.21
CA ASP A 457 4.11 -24.25 -1.36
C ASP A 457 2.69 -23.99 -1.85
N ILE A 458 2.41 -22.77 -2.34
CA ILE A 458 1.14 -22.43 -2.98
C ILE A 458 0.98 -23.18 -4.31
N GLN A 459 2.04 -23.34 -5.10
CA GLN A 459 1.98 -24.16 -6.33
C GLN A 459 1.54 -25.59 -6.02
N GLN A 460 2.08 -26.21 -4.97
CA GLN A 460 1.67 -27.56 -4.54
C GLN A 460 0.19 -27.60 -4.12
N GLN A 461 -0.28 -26.60 -3.38
CA GLN A 461 -1.69 -26.50 -3.00
C GLN A 461 -2.60 -26.36 -4.22
N LEU A 462 -2.25 -25.52 -5.20
CA LEU A 462 -2.99 -25.35 -6.45
C LEU A 462 -3.02 -26.65 -7.28
N HIS A 463 -1.88 -27.34 -7.40
CA HIS A 463 -1.77 -28.63 -8.11
C HIS A 463 -2.65 -29.72 -7.52
N SER A 464 -2.81 -29.73 -6.19
CA SER A 464 -3.66 -30.70 -5.50
C SER A 464 -5.14 -30.57 -5.88
N ASN A 465 -5.57 -29.41 -6.38
CA ASN A 465 -6.95 -29.16 -6.78
C ASN A 465 -7.17 -29.43 -8.28
N THR A 466 -7.46 -30.69 -8.62
CA THR A 466 -7.63 -31.14 -10.01
C THR A 466 -8.78 -30.46 -10.75
N SER A 467 -9.87 -30.09 -10.06
CA SER A 467 -11.00 -29.39 -10.67
C SER A 467 -10.63 -27.97 -11.07
N PHE A 468 -9.84 -27.28 -10.25
CA PHE A 468 -9.31 -25.95 -10.57
C PHE A 468 -8.36 -25.98 -11.76
N ILE A 469 -7.44 -26.96 -11.81
CA ILE A 469 -6.52 -27.12 -12.97
C ILE A 469 -7.31 -27.36 -14.26
N THR A 470 -8.30 -28.26 -14.23
CA THR A 470 -9.16 -28.55 -15.39
C THR A 470 -9.93 -27.30 -15.85
N LYS A 471 -10.36 -26.46 -14.90
CA LYS A 471 -11.03 -25.19 -15.18
C LYS A 471 -10.08 -24.20 -15.85
N LEU A 472 -8.83 -24.08 -15.38
CA LEU A 472 -7.82 -23.21 -15.99
C LEU A 472 -7.48 -23.62 -17.43
N THR A 473 -7.42 -24.92 -17.72
CA THR A 473 -7.09 -25.43 -19.06
C THR A 473 -8.25 -25.30 -20.06
N HIS A 474 -9.50 -25.27 -19.59
CA HIS A 474 -10.71 -25.23 -20.42
C HIS A 474 -11.51 -23.93 -20.24
N LEU A 475 -10.85 -22.79 -20.08
CA LEU A 475 -11.55 -21.49 -20.04
C LEU A 475 -12.21 -21.18 -21.40
N PRO A 476 -13.52 -20.86 -21.44
CA PRO A 476 -14.21 -20.48 -22.67
C PRO A 476 -13.59 -19.24 -23.32
N LYS A 477 -13.58 -19.18 -24.66
CA LYS A 477 -13.04 -18.03 -25.41
C LYS A 477 -13.78 -16.71 -25.13
N GLU A 478 -15.01 -16.80 -24.63
CA GLU A 478 -15.86 -15.66 -24.28
C GLU A 478 -15.43 -14.96 -22.98
N TYR A 479 -14.57 -15.57 -22.18
CA TYR A 479 -14.04 -14.93 -20.98
C TYR A 479 -13.12 -13.75 -21.30
N ASP A 480 -13.13 -12.77 -20.39
CA ASP A 480 -12.27 -11.59 -20.44
C ASP A 480 -10.81 -11.97 -20.74
N ASN A 481 -10.18 -11.20 -21.63
CA ASN A 481 -8.81 -11.40 -22.06
C ASN A 481 -7.86 -11.38 -20.84
N GLN A 482 -8.12 -10.50 -19.86
CA GLN A 482 -7.31 -10.41 -18.66
C GLN A 482 -7.34 -11.70 -17.84
N ILE A 483 -8.52 -12.26 -17.59
CA ILE A 483 -8.68 -13.54 -16.87
C ILE A 483 -7.93 -14.65 -17.58
N ARG A 484 -8.05 -14.72 -18.90
CA ARG A 484 -7.33 -15.71 -19.70
C ARG A 484 -5.83 -15.56 -19.55
N LYS A 485 -5.29 -14.34 -19.63
CA LYS A 485 -3.84 -14.13 -19.44
C LYS A 485 -3.37 -14.56 -18.05
N SER A 486 -4.10 -14.21 -16.99
CA SER A 486 -3.76 -14.60 -15.62
C SER A 486 -3.86 -16.10 -15.39
N ALA A 487 -4.84 -16.77 -16.00
CA ALA A 487 -4.93 -18.24 -15.99
C ALA A 487 -3.75 -18.92 -16.69
N HIS A 488 -3.31 -18.40 -17.86
CA HIS A 488 -2.10 -18.90 -18.52
C HIS A 488 -0.85 -18.66 -17.66
N GLY A 489 -0.76 -17.52 -16.98
CA GLY A 489 0.31 -17.21 -16.04
C GLY A 489 0.36 -18.17 -14.84
N ILE A 490 -0.81 -18.54 -14.28
CA ILE A 490 -0.90 -19.58 -13.24
C ILE A 490 -0.41 -20.91 -13.78
N LEU A 491 -0.96 -21.37 -14.92
CA LEU A 491 -0.55 -22.63 -15.54
C LEU A 491 0.93 -22.65 -15.92
N TRP A 492 1.50 -21.51 -16.30
CA TRP A 492 2.92 -21.35 -16.56
C TRP A 492 3.74 -21.63 -15.30
N ASN A 493 3.45 -20.93 -14.20
CA ASN A 493 4.16 -21.11 -12.93
C ASN A 493 4.01 -22.53 -12.36
N LEU A 494 2.90 -23.21 -12.65
CA LEU A 494 2.64 -24.58 -12.20
C LEU A 494 3.39 -25.65 -13.01
N LYS A 495 3.92 -25.35 -14.20
CA LYS A 495 4.69 -26.35 -14.95
C LYS A 495 6.06 -26.53 -14.29
N ILE A 496 6.27 -27.69 -13.67
CA ILE A 496 7.48 -28.06 -12.91
C ILE A 496 8.75 -27.98 -13.78
N SER A 497 8.63 -28.15 -15.10
CA SER A 497 9.73 -27.96 -16.03
C SER A 497 9.24 -27.43 -17.39
N HIS A 498 9.81 -26.31 -17.84
CA HIS A 498 9.66 -25.82 -19.22
C HIS A 498 10.69 -26.47 -20.18
N GLU A 499 11.40 -27.52 -19.74
CA GLU A 499 12.43 -28.22 -20.52
C GLU A 499 11.88 -28.88 -21.80
N ASP A 500 10.61 -29.28 -21.85
CA ASP A 500 10.04 -29.92 -23.05
C ASP A 500 9.99 -28.98 -24.28
N ARG A 501 10.01 -27.65 -24.08
CA ARG A 501 10.07 -26.68 -25.19
C ARG A 501 11.35 -26.76 -26.01
N THR A 502 12.42 -27.30 -25.44
CA THR A 502 13.72 -27.42 -26.10
C THR A 502 13.68 -28.39 -27.30
N THR A 503 12.59 -29.17 -27.48
CA THR A 503 12.49 -30.20 -28.52
C THR A 503 11.80 -29.77 -29.83
N LEU A 504 11.21 -28.57 -29.90
CA LEU A 504 10.62 -28.04 -31.14
C LEU A 504 11.60 -27.09 -31.83
N ALA A 505 12.49 -27.68 -32.65
CA ALA A 505 13.29 -27.03 -33.70
C ALA A 505 13.91 -25.66 -33.35
N VAL A 506 14.88 -25.62 -32.44
CA VAL A 506 15.80 -24.48 -32.33
C VAL A 506 16.66 -24.43 -33.59
N SER A 507 16.40 -23.48 -34.49
CA SER A 507 17.43 -23.04 -35.43
C SER A 507 18.59 -22.49 -34.62
N ASN A 508 19.82 -22.93 -34.88
CA ASN A 508 21.01 -22.44 -34.17
C ASN A 508 21.25 -20.92 -34.31
N GLU A 509 20.50 -20.23 -35.17
CA GLU A 509 20.52 -18.78 -35.30
C GLU A 509 19.43 -18.14 -34.44
N LYS A 510 19.85 -17.33 -33.47
CA LYS A 510 19.01 -16.46 -32.68
C LYS A 510 18.46 -15.34 -33.57
N THR A 511 17.14 -15.15 -33.56
CA THR A 511 16.47 -14.16 -34.44
C THR A 511 16.67 -12.73 -33.94
N PHE A 512 16.83 -12.55 -32.62
CA PHE A 512 17.05 -11.26 -31.99
C PHE A 512 18.37 -11.24 -31.22
N ASP A 513 19.00 -10.07 -31.18
CA ASP A 513 20.18 -9.83 -30.35
C ASP A 513 19.76 -9.44 -28.93
N ILE A 514 18.66 -8.69 -28.80
CA ILE A 514 18.19 -8.13 -27.53
C ILE A 514 16.67 -8.25 -27.43
N MET A 515 16.17 -8.76 -26.30
CA MET A 515 14.79 -8.56 -25.86
C MET A 515 14.75 -7.49 -24.78
N ILE A 516 13.84 -6.52 -24.89
CA ILE A 516 13.59 -5.53 -23.84
C ILE A 516 12.38 -5.96 -23.01
N SER A 517 12.63 -6.30 -21.74
CA SER A 517 11.61 -6.56 -20.74
C SER A 517 11.40 -5.29 -19.91
N TYR A 518 10.17 -4.77 -19.90
CA TYR A 518 9.83 -3.50 -19.26
C TYR A 518 8.37 -3.46 -18.78
N SER A 519 8.07 -2.53 -17.86
CA SER A 519 6.68 -2.22 -17.49
C SER A 519 6.09 -1.21 -18.47
N HIS A 520 4.83 -1.37 -18.89
CA HIS A 520 4.13 -0.43 -19.79
C HIS A 520 4.19 1.03 -19.31
N LYS A 521 4.30 1.28 -17.99
CA LYS A 521 4.50 2.65 -17.46
C LYS A 521 5.82 3.31 -17.86
N ASN A 522 6.79 2.52 -18.33
CA ASN A 522 8.09 2.98 -18.82
C ASN A 522 8.18 2.94 -20.37
N GLU A 523 7.06 2.76 -21.08
CA GLU A 523 7.02 2.62 -22.53
C GLU A 523 7.73 3.75 -23.29
N THR A 524 7.54 5.01 -22.87
CA THR A 524 8.13 6.17 -23.55
C THR A 524 9.66 6.10 -23.61
N ILE A 525 10.32 5.79 -22.49
CA ILE A 525 11.78 5.70 -22.44
C ILE A 525 12.27 4.40 -23.08
N CYS A 526 11.54 3.28 -22.93
CA CYS A 526 11.88 2.01 -23.57
C CYS A 526 11.79 2.08 -25.10
N LYS A 527 10.84 2.85 -25.64
CA LYS A 527 10.76 3.18 -27.09
C LYS A 527 11.99 3.95 -27.58
N GLN A 528 12.49 4.90 -26.80
CA GLN A 528 13.71 5.63 -27.14
C GLN A 528 14.93 4.70 -27.14
N ILE A 529 15.07 3.86 -26.10
CA ILE A 529 16.15 2.86 -26.02
C ILE A 529 16.07 1.89 -27.21
N TYR A 530 14.88 1.39 -27.54
CA TYR A 530 14.65 0.54 -28.70
C TYR A 530 15.16 1.18 -29.99
N ASN A 531 14.75 2.42 -30.28
CA ASN A 531 15.15 3.11 -31.51
C ASN A 531 16.68 3.28 -31.61
N GLU A 532 17.35 3.66 -30.51
CA GLU A 532 18.80 3.81 -30.51
C GLU A 532 19.55 2.48 -30.67
N LEU A 533 19.03 1.39 -30.11
CA LEU A 533 19.62 0.06 -30.28
C LEU A 533 19.46 -0.44 -31.73
N ILE A 534 18.30 -0.20 -32.36
CA ILE A 534 18.10 -0.48 -33.80
C ILE A 534 19.08 0.36 -34.64
N ASN A 535 19.19 1.66 -34.37
CA ASN A 535 20.12 2.56 -35.07
C ASN A 535 21.59 2.13 -34.90
N SER A 536 21.90 1.47 -33.78
CA SER A 536 23.23 0.91 -33.49
C SER A 536 23.47 -0.46 -34.13
N GLY A 537 22.50 -0.98 -34.91
CA GLY A 537 22.62 -2.21 -35.69
C GLY A 537 22.17 -3.50 -34.97
N TYR A 538 21.51 -3.40 -33.82
CA TYR A 538 20.97 -4.57 -33.11
C TYR A 538 19.59 -4.97 -33.66
N ARG A 539 19.30 -6.28 -33.69
CA ARG A 539 17.95 -6.81 -33.87
C ARG A 539 17.27 -6.86 -32.50
N VAL A 540 16.30 -6.00 -32.27
CA VAL A 540 15.67 -5.85 -30.96
C VAL A 540 14.21 -6.32 -31.00
N TRP A 541 13.82 -7.11 -30.00
CA TRP A 541 12.45 -7.47 -29.71
C TRP A 541 11.94 -6.68 -28.50
N ILE A 542 10.71 -6.20 -28.58
CA ILE A 542 9.99 -5.50 -27.51
C ILE A 542 8.49 -5.65 -27.78
N ASP A 543 7.69 -5.88 -26.73
CA ASP A 543 6.24 -5.91 -26.86
C ASP A 543 5.67 -4.49 -26.73
N PHE A 544 5.11 -3.95 -27.82
CA PHE A 544 4.46 -2.64 -27.88
C PHE A 544 2.92 -2.72 -27.90
N ASP A 545 2.32 -3.83 -27.44
CA ASP A 545 0.87 -4.14 -27.40
C ASP A 545 0.39 -5.13 -28.49
N GLN A 546 1.22 -6.10 -28.92
CA GLN A 546 0.85 -6.98 -30.04
C GLN A 546 0.97 -8.49 -29.80
N ILE A 547 1.03 -8.96 -28.55
CA ILE A 547 0.93 -10.41 -28.33
C ILE A 547 -0.55 -10.86 -28.36
N HIS A 548 -0.97 -11.38 -29.52
CA HIS A 548 -2.23 -12.09 -29.71
C HIS A 548 -2.00 -13.60 -29.46
N GLY A 549 -2.81 -14.22 -28.60
CA GLY A 549 -2.68 -15.65 -28.28
C GLY A 549 -2.23 -15.88 -26.83
N ASN A 550 -1.52 -16.99 -26.59
CA ASN A 550 -0.98 -17.28 -25.25
C ASN A 550 0.24 -16.40 -24.99
N VAL A 551 0.06 -15.34 -24.19
CA VAL A 551 1.09 -14.32 -23.90
C VAL A 551 2.36 -14.95 -23.33
N MET A 552 2.21 -15.95 -22.45
CA MET A 552 3.35 -16.63 -21.84
C MET A 552 4.19 -17.40 -22.87
N ASP A 553 3.56 -17.92 -23.92
CA ASP A 553 4.25 -18.72 -24.94
C ASP A 553 5.11 -17.84 -25.84
N ALA A 554 4.56 -16.72 -26.30
CA ALA A 554 5.26 -15.75 -27.14
C ALA A 554 6.39 -15.03 -26.36
N MET A 555 6.15 -14.71 -25.09
CA MET A 555 7.15 -14.16 -24.18
C MET A 555 8.36 -15.10 -24.05
N ALA A 556 8.10 -16.38 -23.84
CA ALA A 556 9.16 -17.39 -23.74
C ALA A 556 9.88 -17.61 -25.07
N GLU A 557 9.15 -17.62 -26.20
CA GLU A 557 9.77 -17.68 -27.53
C GLU A 557 10.71 -16.50 -27.77
N ALA A 558 10.31 -15.27 -27.39
CA ALA A 558 11.15 -14.08 -27.51
C ALA A 558 12.45 -14.19 -26.69
N ILE A 559 12.38 -14.71 -25.46
CA ILE A 559 13.55 -14.97 -24.62
C ILE A 559 14.45 -16.03 -25.26
N GLU A 560 13.88 -17.16 -25.69
CA GLU A 560 14.61 -18.26 -26.33
C GLU A 560 15.23 -17.84 -27.67
N GLN A 561 14.65 -16.88 -28.37
CA GLN A 561 15.13 -16.35 -29.64
C GLN A 561 16.11 -15.16 -29.49
N SER A 562 16.33 -14.67 -28.26
CA SER A 562 17.23 -13.56 -27.97
C SER A 562 18.57 -14.00 -27.39
N ASN A 563 19.62 -13.23 -27.65
CA ASN A 563 20.94 -13.43 -27.02
C ASN A 563 21.01 -12.79 -25.63
N THR A 564 20.39 -11.63 -25.47
CA THR A 564 20.41 -10.82 -24.25
C THR A 564 19.00 -10.36 -23.89
N VAL A 565 18.67 -10.34 -22.60
CA VAL A 565 17.44 -9.73 -22.07
C VAL A 565 17.83 -8.48 -21.29
N LEU A 566 17.31 -7.34 -21.71
CA LEU A 566 17.41 -6.07 -21.01
C LEU A 566 16.29 -5.99 -19.96
N ILE A 567 16.64 -5.94 -18.69
CA ILE A 567 15.67 -5.78 -17.59
C ILE A 567 15.58 -4.30 -17.24
N CYS A 568 14.49 -3.66 -17.64
CA CYS A 568 14.21 -2.25 -17.37
C CYS A 568 13.56 -2.07 -15.98
N MET A 569 14.41 -1.91 -14.97
CA MET A 569 14.05 -1.85 -13.56
C MET A 569 13.30 -0.55 -13.18
N SER A 570 12.16 -0.76 -12.54
CA SER A 570 11.33 0.25 -11.87
C SER A 570 10.48 -0.44 -10.78
N GLU A 571 9.84 0.34 -9.91
CA GLU A 571 8.90 -0.19 -8.92
C GLU A 571 7.74 -0.93 -9.61
N GLU A 572 7.29 -0.41 -10.76
CA GLU A 572 6.21 -1.00 -11.55
C GLU A 572 6.64 -2.29 -12.24
N TYR A 573 7.89 -2.37 -12.70
CA TYR A 573 8.49 -3.62 -13.17
C TYR A 573 8.47 -4.68 -12.07
N ARG A 574 8.92 -4.32 -10.87
CA ARG A 574 8.95 -5.23 -9.70
C ARG A 574 7.57 -5.77 -9.33
N ARG A 575 6.51 -4.98 -9.53
CA ARG A 575 5.12 -5.32 -9.20
C ARG A 575 4.39 -6.09 -10.29
N SER A 576 4.97 -6.24 -11.47
CA SER A 576 4.34 -6.87 -12.62
C SER A 576 4.57 -8.38 -12.60
N SER A 577 3.48 -9.17 -12.55
CA SER A 577 3.56 -10.63 -12.66
C SER A 577 4.15 -11.08 -14.01
N TYR A 578 3.91 -10.32 -15.09
CA TYR A 578 4.53 -10.56 -16.40
C TYR A 578 6.05 -10.37 -16.33
N CYS A 579 6.51 -9.22 -15.84
CA CYS A 579 7.94 -8.91 -15.75
C CYS A 579 8.67 -9.87 -14.81
N ARG A 580 8.02 -10.30 -13.70
CA ARG A 580 8.56 -11.34 -12.81
C ARG A 580 8.69 -12.68 -13.54
N ALA A 581 7.70 -13.08 -14.33
CA ALA A 581 7.77 -14.30 -15.12
C ALA A 581 8.85 -14.25 -16.21
N GLU A 582 8.97 -13.13 -16.93
CA GLU A 582 10.03 -12.89 -17.93
C GLU A 582 11.42 -13.01 -17.32
N ALA A 583 11.66 -12.29 -16.22
CA ALA A 583 12.95 -12.28 -15.54
C ALA A 583 13.31 -13.68 -15.02
N ASN A 584 12.36 -14.35 -14.34
CA ASN A 584 12.57 -15.72 -13.85
C ASN A 584 12.88 -16.69 -15.00
N TYR A 585 12.17 -16.57 -16.13
CA TYR A 585 12.39 -17.46 -17.26
C TYR A 585 13.73 -17.19 -17.96
N ALA A 586 14.10 -15.93 -18.16
CA ALA A 586 15.41 -15.55 -18.70
C ALA A 586 16.55 -16.09 -17.82
N PHE A 587 16.38 -16.00 -16.49
CA PHE A 587 17.32 -16.57 -15.52
C PHE A 587 17.41 -18.10 -15.63
N GLN A 588 16.27 -18.80 -15.67
CA GLN A 588 16.21 -20.26 -15.86
C GLN A 588 16.88 -20.72 -17.16
N ARG A 589 16.70 -19.95 -18.25
CA ARG A 589 17.34 -20.21 -19.55
C ARG A 589 18.80 -19.78 -19.62
N GLN A 590 19.37 -19.25 -18.53
CA GLN A 590 20.72 -18.69 -18.49
C GLN A 590 20.99 -17.68 -19.63
N THR A 591 19.94 -16.96 -20.04
CA THR A 591 20.08 -15.91 -21.06
C THR A 591 20.82 -14.73 -20.45
N ARG A 592 21.71 -14.07 -21.21
CA ARG A 592 22.46 -12.93 -20.68
C ARG A 592 21.49 -11.84 -20.21
N ILE A 593 21.56 -11.43 -18.95
CA ILE A 593 20.73 -10.35 -18.41
C ILE A 593 21.56 -9.08 -18.27
N VAL A 594 21.03 -7.96 -18.78
CA VAL A 594 21.60 -6.62 -18.58
C VAL A 594 20.56 -5.76 -17.89
N PRO A 595 20.73 -5.42 -16.59
CA PRO A 595 19.79 -4.55 -15.90
C PRO A 595 19.99 -3.08 -16.25
N VAL A 596 18.88 -2.35 -16.35
CA VAL A 596 18.84 -0.91 -16.61
C VAL A 596 17.92 -0.25 -15.60
N LEU A 597 18.38 0.76 -14.90
CA LEU A 597 17.57 1.53 -13.96
C LEU A 597 16.90 2.69 -14.71
N LEU A 598 15.56 2.70 -14.72
CA LEU A 598 14.75 3.72 -15.42
C LEU A 598 13.98 4.66 -14.48
N GLN A 599 13.88 4.32 -13.19
CA GLN A 599 13.13 5.09 -12.21
C GLN A 599 14.05 5.74 -11.19
N GLN A 600 13.95 7.06 -11.05
CA GLN A 600 14.74 7.83 -10.09
C GLN A 600 14.43 7.38 -8.65
N HIS A 601 15.46 7.32 -7.81
CA HIS A 601 15.38 6.89 -6.41
C HIS A 601 14.90 5.44 -6.17
N TYR A 602 14.64 4.66 -7.23
CA TYR A 602 14.29 3.25 -7.09
C TYR A 602 15.53 2.43 -6.74
N ARG A 603 15.34 1.46 -5.84
CA ARG A 603 16.34 0.44 -5.52
C ARG A 603 15.65 -0.92 -5.59
N PRO A 604 16.22 -1.90 -6.30
CA PRO A 604 15.66 -3.24 -6.33
C PRO A 604 15.67 -3.85 -4.93
N ASP A 605 14.59 -4.55 -4.59
CA ASP A 605 14.42 -5.35 -3.38
C ASP A 605 13.71 -6.68 -3.72
N GLY A 606 13.49 -7.52 -2.71
CA GLY A 606 12.80 -8.80 -2.85
C GLY A 606 13.36 -9.68 -3.96
N TRP A 607 12.48 -10.36 -4.69
CA TRP A 607 12.82 -11.26 -5.81
C TRP A 607 13.71 -10.61 -6.88
N LEU A 608 13.50 -9.32 -7.18
CA LEU A 608 14.25 -8.65 -8.24
C LEU A 608 15.70 -8.43 -7.82
N LEU A 609 15.94 -8.02 -6.57
CA LEU A 609 17.29 -7.87 -6.02
C LEU A 609 18.05 -9.20 -6.00
N PHE A 610 17.39 -10.31 -5.69
CA PHE A 610 18.04 -11.63 -5.76
C PHE A 610 18.50 -11.97 -7.19
N LEU A 611 17.73 -11.55 -8.21
CA LEU A 611 18.01 -11.86 -9.61
C LEU A 611 19.09 -10.97 -10.22
N VAL A 612 19.03 -9.65 -9.96
CA VAL A 612 19.92 -8.66 -10.61
C VAL A 612 20.99 -8.07 -9.70
N GLY A 613 20.96 -8.34 -8.39
CA GLY A 613 21.80 -7.64 -7.40
C GLY A 613 23.31 -7.85 -7.54
N GLN A 614 23.73 -8.86 -8.28
CA GLN A 614 25.15 -9.15 -8.57
C GLN A 614 25.61 -8.61 -9.93
N LEU A 615 24.68 -8.08 -10.73
CA LEU A 615 24.95 -7.57 -12.07
C LEU A 615 25.21 -6.06 -12.03
N LEU A 616 26.11 -5.59 -12.91
CA LEU A 616 26.27 -4.17 -13.15
C LEU A 616 25.04 -3.66 -13.90
N TYR A 617 24.41 -2.59 -13.40
CA TYR A 617 23.28 -1.95 -14.05
C TYR A 617 23.68 -0.60 -14.65
N ILE A 618 23.03 -0.24 -15.75
CA ILE A 618 23.16 1.08 -16.36
C ILE A 618 22.06 1.99 -15.80
N ASP A 619 22.46 3.14 -15.28
CA ASP A 619 21.54 4.09 -14.66
C ASP A 619 21.17 5.22 -15.63
N PHE A 620 19.95 5.15 -16.20
CA PHE A 620 19.42 6.20 -17.09
C PHE A 620 18.86 7.40 -16.31
N THR A 621 18.82 7.34 -14.98
CA THR A 621 18.32 8.42 -14.12
C THR A 621 19.44 9.36 -13.68
N LYS A 622 20.69 8.87 -13.71
CA LYS A 622 21.87 9.62 -13.27
C LYS A 622 22.57 10.38 -14.40
N TYR A 623 22.50 9.88 -15.64
CA TYR A 623 23.21 10.45 -16.78
C TYR A 623 22.23 10.94 -17.85
N GLU A 624 22.67 11.91 -18.66
CA GLU A 624 21.96 12.28 -19.89
C GLU A 624 21.71 11.06 -20.76
N PHE A 625 20.54 10.99 -21.41
CA PHE A 625 20.11 9.82 -22.17
C PHE A 625 21.16 9.33 -23.18
N SER A 626 21.80 10.27 -23.89
CA SER A 626 22.86 9.99 -24.87
C SER A 626 24.13 9.37 -24.25
N GLN A 627 24.44 9.68 -22.99
CA GLN A 627 25.56 9.06 -22.29
C GLN A 627 25.19 7.68 -21.77
N ALA A 628 23.99 7.55 -21.18
CA ALA A 628 23.48 6.29 -20.68
C ALA A 628 23.35 5.23 -21.80
N ILE A 629 22.85 5.61 -22.98
CA ILE A 629 22.74 4.71 -24.12
C ILE A 629 24.11 4.24 -24.63
N ASN A 630 25.11 5.13 -24.64
CA ASN A 630 26.48 4.77 -25.00
C ASN A 630 27.10 3.78 -24.00
N MET A 631 26.83 3.97 -22.70
CA MET A 631 27.23 3.01 -21.67
C MET A 631 26.55 1.65 -21.86
N LEU A 632 25.25 1.65 -22.19
CA LEU A 632 24.51 0.43 -22.48
C LEU A 632 25.09 -0.31 -23.70
N ILE A 633 25.32 0.39 -24.81
CA ILE A 633 25.92 -0.20 -26.03
C ILE A 633 27.31 -0.77 -25.74
N LYS A 634 28.11 -0.10 -24.89
CA LYS A 634 29.42 -0.61 -24.48
C LYS A 634 29.28 -1.90 -23.66
N GLU A 635 28.33 -1.96 -22.75
CA GLU A 635 28.06 -3.17 -21.95
C GLU A 635 27.59 -4.32 -22.85
N LEU A 636 26.66 -4.06 -23.78
CA LEU A 636 26.16 -5.06 -24.73
C LEU A 636 27.29 -5.64 -25.61
N LYS A 637 28.32 -4.85 -25.94
CA LYS A 637 29.52 -5.30 -26.68
C LYS A 637 30.54 -6.05 -25.83
N ALA A 638 30.48 -5.95 -24.49
CA ALA A 638 31.43 -6.62 -23.63
C ALA A 638 31.28 -8.16 -23.74
N PRO A 639 32.39 -8.93 -23.77
CA PRO A 639 32.33 -10.38 -23.84
C PRO A 639 31.73 -10.96 -22.55
N VAL A 640 30.86 -11.95 -22.70
CA VAL A 640 30.25 -12.68 -21.57
C VAL A 640 31.36 -13.44 -20.83
N ILE A 641 31.68 -13.01 -19.61
CA ILE A 641 32.60 -13.75 -18.73
C ILE A 641 31.85 -15.01 -18.27
N SER A 642 32.17 -16.14 -18.87
CA SER A 642 31.51 -17.45 -18.73
C SER A 642 31.76 -18.12 -17.36
N GLY A 643 31.46 -17.43 -16.26
CA GLY A 643 31.64 -17.95 -14.90
C GLY A 643 30.69 -17.40 -13.84
N ILE A 644 29.74 -16.52 -14.20
CA ILE A 644 28.83 -15.89 -13.23
C ILE A 644 27.40 -16.49 -13.28
N CYS A 645 27.07 -17.29 -14.31
CA CYS A 645 25.71 -17.82 -14.51
C CYS A 645 25.47 -19.27 -14.06
N SER A 646 26.46 -19.96 -13.50
CA SER A 646 26.30 -21.33 -12.98
C SER A 646 26.11 -21.33 -11.47
N VAL A 647 24.93 -20.94 -11.01
CA VAL A 647 24.42 -21.33 -9.69
C VAL A 647 23.42 -22.46 -9.94
N ASN A 648 23.83 -23.70 -9.69
CA ASN A 648 22.92 -24.84 -9.72
C ASN A 648 21.96 -24.73 -8.53
N PHE A 649 20.71 -24.35 -8.79
CA PHE A 649 19.60 -24.56 -7.86
C PHE A 649 18.78 -25.76 -8.37
N HIS A 650 18.88 -26.91 -7.69
CA HIS A 650 17.83 -27.93 -7.74
C HIS A 650 16.81 -27.61 -6.64
N PRO A 651 15.52 -27.42 -6.95
CA PRO A 651 14.51 -27.04 -5.95
C PRO A 651 14.09 -28.14 -4.96
N GLU A 652 14.63 -29.37 -5.03
CA GLU A 652 14.03 -30.53 -4.34
C GLU A 652 14.76 -31.08 -3.10
N GLU A 653 15.90 -30.52 -2.65
CA GLU A 653 16.62 -31.06 -1.46
C GLU A 653 16.58 -30.15 -0.23
N VAL A 654 15.41 -29.60 0.08
CA VAL A 654 15.09 -29.14 1.45
C VAL A 654 13.89 -29.94 1.94
N ASN A 655 14.16 -31.16 2.41
CA ASN A 655 13.37 -31.93 3.40
C ASN A 655 13.35 -33.44 3.09
N THR A 656 14.49 -34.13 3.23
CA THR A 656 14.52 -35.45 3.92
C THR A 656 15.95 -35.93 4.11
N ILE A 657 16.45 -35.93 5.34
CA ILE A 657 17.48 -36.87 5.76
C ILE A 657 16.94 -37.58 7.01
N ILE A 658 16.18 -38.65 6.77
CA ILE A 658 16.04 -39.74 7.75
C ILE A 658 17.07 -40.80 7.35
N LEU A 659 17.82 -41.23 8.36
CA LEU A 659 18.82 -42.29 8.37
C LEU A 659 18.46 -43.46 7.45
N THR A 660 19.36 -43.82 6.53
CA THR A 660 19.91 -45.19 6.43
C THR A 660 21.05 -45.27 5.42
N THR A 661 22.14 -45.92 5.85
CA THR A 661 23.35 -46.29 5.11
C THR A 661 23.08 -47.15 3.87
N PRO A 662 23.89 -47.01 2.80
CA PRO A 662 24.77 -48.12 2.46
C PRO A 662 26.14 -47.74 1.86
N THR A 663 27.16 -48.43 2.38
CA THR A 663 28.29 -49.10 1.72
C THR A 663 29.19 -48.34 0.72
N SER A 664 30.46 -48.21 1.14
CA SER A 664 31.65 -47.74 0.42
C SER A 664 32.09 -48.64 -0.76
N PRO A 665 32.93 -48.07 -1.67
CA PRO A 665 34.38 -48.32 -1.61
C PRO A 665 35.20 -47.00 -1.66
N GLU A 666 36.05 -46.72 -0.66
CA GLU A 666 37.53 -46.78 -0.71
C GLU A 666 38.17 -45.95 -1.85
N THR A 667 39.12 -45.02 -1.65
CA THR A 667 40.00 -44.64 -0.54
C THR A 667 40.60 -43.24 -0.83
N SER A 668 40.68 -42.34 0.15
CA SER A 668 41.73 -41.30 0.30
C SER A 668 41.59 -40.62 1.66
N SER A 669 42.68 -40.59 2.42
CA SER A 669 42.81 -40.26 3.86
C SER A 669 42.33 -38.85 4.27
N ALA A 670 41.45 -38.77 5.28
CA ALA A 670 41.01 -37.53 5.91
C ALA A 670 42.04 -36.97 6.91
N LEU A 671 42.43 -35.70 6.73
CA LEU A 671 43.21 -34.92 7.71
C LEU A 671 42.26 -34.35 8.77
N ILE A 672 42.63 -34.49 10.05
CA ILE A 672 41.81 -34.12 11.20
C ILE A 672 42.03 -32.63 11.52
N ILE A 673 41.03 -31.78 11.26
CA ILE A 673 41.05 -30.37 11.68
C ILE A 673 40.66 -30.29 13.18
N PRO A 674 41.46 -29.63 14.06
CA PRO A 674 41.13 -29.45 15.47
C PRO A 674 39.79 -28.72 15.68
N LYS A 675 39.00 -29.08 16.69
CA LYS A 675 37.69 -28.43 16.95
C LYS A 675 37.78 -26.98 17.43
N ASN A 676 38.88 -26.59 18.07
CA ASN A 676 39.08 -25.23 18.53
C ASN A 676 39.90 -24.43 17.51
N ILE A 677 39.32 -23.34 17.02
CA ILE A 677 39.95 -22.47 16.02
C ILE A 677 41.29 -21.89 16.51
N LEU A 678 41.47 -21.71 17.83
CA LEU A 678 42.73 -21.18 18.39
C LEU A 678 43.92 -22.14 18.26
N ASP A 679 43.66 -23.42 17.97
CA ASP A 679 44.65 -24.47 17.76
C ASP A 679 44.96 -24.69 16.26
N TRP A 680 44.35 -23.91 15.37
CA TRP A 680 44.57 -24.03 13.93
C TRP A 680 45.91 -23.44 13.51
N ASN A 681 46.72 -24.24 12.81
CA ASN A 681 47.89 -23.76 12.10
C ASN A 681 47.49 -23.23 10.70
N GLN A 682 48.46 -22.72 9.93
CA GLN A 682 48.20 -22.16 8.60
C GLN A 682 47.59 -23.18 7.63
N THR A 683 48.01 -24.44 7.72
CA THR A 683 47.47 -25.54 6.90
C THR A 683 46.01 -25.83 7.24
N HIS A 684 45.66 -25.86 8.53
CA HIS A 684 44.27 -26.05 8.97
C HIS A 684 43.36 -24.91 8.50
N VAL A 685 43.83 -23.66 8.54
CA VAL A 685 43.09 -22.50 8.00
C VAL A 685 42.90 -22.63 6.50
N HIS A 686 43.96 -22.97 5.77
CA HIS A 686 43.93 -23.15 4.33
C HIS A 686 42.93 -24.25 3.91
N ASP A 687 43.02 -25.42 4.54
CA ASP A 687 42.14 -26.57 4.27
C ASP A 687 40.69 -26.29 4.68
N TRP A 688 40.49 -25.53 5.75
CA TRP A 688 39.16 -25.09 6.15
C TRP A 688 38.54 -24.13 5.13
N LEU A 689 39.32 -23.15 4.64
CA LEU A 689 38.84 -22.22 3.61
C LEU A 689 38.52 -22.94 2.29
N ILE A 690 39.38 -23.87 1.87
CA ILE A 690 39.14 -24.67 0.66
C ILE A 690 37.92 -25.59 0.81
N SER A 691 37.76 -26.26 1.96
CA SER A 691 36.61 -27.16 2.19
C SER A 691 35.26 -26.44 2.21
N HIS A 692 35.26 -25.12 2.43
CA HIS A 692 34.07 -24.26 2.37
C HIS A 692 33.97 -23.45 1.06
N GLY A 693 34.76 -23.78 0.04
CA GLY A 693 34.70 -23.13 -1.28
C GLY A 693 35.25 -21.71 -1.34
N LEU A 694 36.07 -21.29 -0.36
CA LEU A 694 36.66 -19.96 -0.26
C LEU A 694 38.08 -19.91 -0.85
N LEU A 695 38.19 -20.07 -2.17
CA LEU A 695 39.44 -20.23 -2.91
C LEU A 695 40.26 -18.93 -3.01
N GLN A 696 39.62 -17.77 -3.09
CA GLN A 696 40.31 -16.48 -3.07
C GLN A 696 40.77 -16.13 -1.65
N MET A 697 39.94 -16.41 -0.64
CA MET A 697 40.30 -16.18 0.77
C MET A 697 41.41 -17.12 1.25
N SER A 698 41.48 -18.37 0.76
CA SER A 698 42.58 -19.29 1.10
C SER A 698 43.94 -18.84 0.58
N ARG A 699 43.95 -18.04 -0.49
CA ARG A 699 45.16 -17.39 -1.04
C ARG A 699 45.50 -16.11 -0.29
N LEU A 700 44.48 -15.27 -0.03
CA LEU A 700 44.63 -14.01 0.72
C LEU A 700 45.10 -14.24 2.16
N PHE A 701 44.62 -15.31 2.80
CA PHE A 701 44.95 -15.65 4.18
C PHE A 701 45.94 -16.81 4.27
N ALA A 702 46.77 -17.03 3.24
CA ALA A 702 47.72 -18.15 3.20
C ALA A 702 48.67 -18.19 4.41
N ASN A 703 48.98 -17.03 5.00
CA ASN A 703 49.86 -16.91 6.17
C ASN A 703 49.12 -16.86 7.51
N PHE A 704 47.78 -16.96 7.52
CA PHE A 704 46.99 -16.82 8.73
C PHE A 704 46.87 -18.17 9.45
N ASN A 705 47.09 -18.15 10.75
CA ASN A 705 46.69 -19.23 11.65
C ASN A 705 45.37 -18.86 12.32
N GLY A 706 44.76 -19.77 13.09
CA GLY A 706 43.45 -19.51 13.66
C GLY A 706 43.41 -18.37 14.69
N ARG A 707 44.54 -18.06 15.34
CA ARG A 707 44.65 -16.87 16.19
C ARG A 707 44.60 -15.58 15.37
N SER A 708 45.29 -15.52 14.22
CA SER A 708 45.24 -14.39 13.30
C SER A 708 43.84 -14.13 12.75
N LEU A 709 43.08 -15.20 12.46
CA LEU A 709 41.68 -15.11 12.04
C LEU A 709 40.76 -14.49 13.12
N MET A 710 40.96 -14.89 14.38
CA MET A 710 40.19 -14.35 15.50
C MET A 710 40.51 -12.86 15.75
N TYR A 711 41.78 -12.47 15.67
CA TYR A 711 42.15 -11.06 15.79
C TYR A 711 41.58 -10.21 14.65
N MET A 712 41.53 -10.73 13.43
CA MET A 712 40.88 -10.05 12.31
C MET A 712 39.36 -9.94 12.52
N SER A 713 38.72 -10.98 13.06
CA SER A 713 37.30 -10.93 13.42
C SER A 713 37.00 -9.84 14.46
N GLU A 714 37.87 -9.66 15.45
CA GLU A 714 37.72 -8.63 16.48
C GLU A 714 37.98 -7.22 15.92
N ALA A 715 38.88 -7.08 14.95
CA ALA A 715 39.10 -5.82 14.23
C ALA A 715 37.92 -5.44 13.32
N ILE A 716 37.26 -6.41 12.69
CA ILE A 716 36.05 -6.20 11.86
C ILE A 716 34.86 -5.71 12.68
N GLU A 717 34.81 -6.03 13.99
CA GLU A 717 33.73 -5.60 14.89
C GLU A 717 33.96 -4.20 15.49
N ASN A 718 35.22 -3.75 15.60
CA ASN A 718 35.59 -2.49 16.28
C ASN A 718 35.98 -1.35 15.34
N VAL A 719 36.12 -1.59 14.03
CA VAL A 719 36.49 -0.58 13.00
C VAL A 719 35.36 -0.41 11.97
N GLU A 720 35.23 0.78 11.39
CA GLU A 720 34.29 1.02 10.28
C GLU A 720 34.50 0.00 9.15
N PHE A 721 33.49 -0.84 8.90
CA PHE A 721 33.51 -1.95 7.95
C PHE A 721 34.03 -1.57 6.55
N GLN A 722 33.76 -0.33 6.09
CA GLN A 722 34.25 0.17 4.81
C GLN A 722 35.78 0.29 4.74
N GLN A 723 36.45 0.61 5.85
CA GLN A 723 37.91 0.72 5.89
C GLN A 723 38.58 -0.66 5.79
N VAL A 724 38.07 -1.66 6.50
CA VAL A 724 38.59 -3.04 6.44
C VAL A 724 38.38 -3.66 5.06
N VAL A 725 37.21 -3.41 4.43
CA VAL A 725 36.94 -3.85 3.06
C VAL A 725 37.88 -3.18 2.06
N SER A 726 38.18 -1.89 2.23
CA SER A 726 39.15 -1.19 1.37
C SER A 726 40.56 -1.77 1.47
N LEU A 727 41.02 -2.10 2.68
CA LEU A 727 42.33 -2.70 2.92
C LEU A 727 42.43 -4.12 2.33
N LEU A 728 41.40 -4.94 2.49
CA LEU A 728 41.34 -6.29 1.89
C LEU A 728 41.23 -6.24 0.37
N GLN A 729 40.57 -5.21 -0.18
CA GLN A 729 40.54 -4.96 -1.63
C GLN A 729 41.92 -4.61 -2.17
N ASP A 730 42.67 -3.75 -1.48
CA ASP A 730 44.03 -3.38 -1.88
C ASP A 730 45.03 -4.51 -1.69
N ASP A 731 44.87 -5.35 -0.67
CA ASP A 731 45.70 -6.53 -0.45
C ASP A 731 45.39 -7.66 -1.45
N SER A 732 44.11 -7.84 -1.81
CA SER A 732 43.69 -8.75 -2.90
C SER A 732 44.29 -8.34 -4.24
N ARG A 733 44.26 -7.05 -4.56
CA ARG A 733 44.89 -6.53 -5.78
C ARG A 733 46.41 -6.77 -5.80
N ARG A 734 47.07 -6.66 -4.65
CA ARG A 734 48.53 -6.86 -4.54
C ARG A 734 48.95 -8.33 -4.57
N GLN A 735 48.26 -9.21 -3.86
CA GLN A 735 48.67 -10.61 -3.71
C GLN A 735 48.11 -11.54 -4.79
N THR A 736 46.89 -11.28 -5.27
CA THR A 736 46.20 -12.19 -6.22
C THR A 736 45.94 -11.57 -7.59
N SER A 737 46.23 -10.27 -7.78
CA SER A 737 45.89 -9.51 -9.00
C SER A 737 44.41 -9.56 -9.38
N GLN A 738 43.53 -9.82 -8.40
CA GLN A 738 42.08 -9.92 -8.57
C GLN A 738 41.35 -8.98 -7.62
N SER A 739 40.16 -8.53 -8.01
CA SER A 739 39.25 -7.81 -7.10
C SER A 739 38.72 -8.74 -6.02
N LEU A 740 38.62 -8.24 -4.79
CA LEU A 740 38.09 -8.99 -3.66
C LEU A 740 36.65 -9.46 -3.93
N SER A 741 36.44 -10.78 -3.82
CA SER A 741 35.15 -11.43 -3.90
C SER A 741 34.35 -11.10 -2.65
N LEU A 742 33.35 -10.23 -2.80
CA LEU A 742 32.45 -9.87 -1.71
C LEU A 742 31.59 -11.07 -1.28
N VAL A 743 31.37 -12.03 -2.18
CA VAL A 743 30.67 -13.29 -1.88
C VAL A 743 31.51 -14.15 -0.95
N GLU A 744 32.78 -14.42 -1.31
CA GLU A 744 33.68 -15.17 -0.42
C GLU A 744 33.91 -14.42 0.90
N LEU A 745 33.98 -13.09 0.88
CA LEU A 745 34.15 -12.29 2.10
C LEU A 745 32.93 -12.39 3.02
N SER A 746 31.72 -12.35 2.45
CA SER A 746 30.47 -12.48 3.22
C SER A 746 30.30 -13.90 3.78
N HIS A 747 30.63 -14.92 3.00
CA HIS A 747 30.59 -16.31 3.40
C HIS A 747 31.64 -16.61 4.48
N PHE A 748 32.88 -16.14 4.28
CA PHE A 748 33.95 -16.20 5.27
C PHE A 748 33.55 -15.54 6.59
N ARG A 749 32.89 -14.38 6.56
CA ARG A 749 32.40 -13.70 7.77
C ARG A 749 31.33 -14.52 8.50
N SER A 750 30.39 -15.12 7.76
CA SER A 750 29.38 -16.00 8.34
C SER A 750 30.01 -17.22 9.01
N LEU A 751 30.99 -17.84 8.35
CA LEU A 751 31.69 -19.01 8.86
C LEU A 751 32.56 -18.68 10.08
N LEU A 752 33.25 -17.54 10.08
CA LEU A 752 33.98 -17.04 11.25
C LEU A 752 33.05 -16.78 12.44
N TYR A 753 31.89 -16.20 12.19
CA TYR A 753 30.90 -15.93 13.22
C TYR A 753 30.36 -17.23 13.84
N GLN A 754 30.10 -18.26 13.03
CA GLN A 754 29.72 -19.60 13.49
C GLN A 754 30.84 -20.26 14.31
N GLN A 755 32.10 -20.15 13.89
CA GLN A 755 33.25 -20.66 14.66
C GLN A 755 33.45 -19.92 15.99
N LYS A 756 33.17 -18.61 16.04
CA LYS A 756 33.18 -17.81 17.26
C LYS A 756 32.09 -18.23 18.25
N GLN A 757 30.86 -18.47 17.77
CA GLN A 757 29.79 -19.01 18.62
C GLN A 757 30.11 -20.41 19.16
N SER A 758 30.77 -21.24 18.36
CA SER A 758 31.19 -22.61 18.73
C SER A 758 32.34 -22.64 19.75
N SER A 759 33.14 -21.58 19.83
CA SER A 759 34.28 -21.46 20.76
C SER A 759 33.91 -20.75 22.08
N VAL A 760 32.85 -19.94 22.10
CA VAL A 760 32.32 -19.29 23.32
C VAL A 760 31.61 -20.29 24.25
N SER A 761 31.16 -21.44 23.77
CA SER A 761 30.56 -22.51 24.58
C SER A 761 31.55 -23.30 25.47
N THR A 762 32.85 -22.98 25.46
CA THR A 762 33.87 -23.75 26.22
C THR A 762 34.74 -22.92 27.16
N ILE A 763 34.45 -21.64 27.39
CA ILE A 763 35.27 -20.80 28.30
C ILE A 763 34.36 -20.10 29.32
N VAL A 764 34.20 -20.74 30.49
CA VAL A 764 33.90 -20.01 31.74
C VAL A 764 35.23 -19.45 32.23
N VAL A 765 35.49 -18.17 31.98
CA VAL A 765 36.53 -17.42 32.70
C VAL A 765 36.00 -16.04 33.06
N GLU A 766 36.09 -15.73 34.35
CA GLU A 766 35.67 -14.50 35.03
C GLU A 766 36.30 -13.22 34.45
N PRO A 767 35.63 -12.07 34.59
CA PRO A 767 36.12 -10.80 34.08
C PRO A 767 37.23 -10.26 34.99
N THR A 768 38.49 -10.38 34.57
CA THR A 768 39.59 -9.65 35.20
C THR A 768 40.03 -8.48 34.32
N LYS A 769 39.79 -7.28 34.85
CA LYS A 769 40.38 -5.99 34.44
C LYS A 769 41.87 -6.16 34.17
N LEU A 770 42.36 -5.82 32.97
CA LEU A 770 43.67 -5.17 32.76
C LEU A 770 43.89 -4.78 31.28
N LYS A 771 44.00 -3.46 31.08
CA LYS A 771 44.88 -2.70 30.16
C LYS A 771 44.56 -2.60 28.66
N VAL A 772 43.83 -1.52 28.39
CA VAL A 772 43.82 -0.67 27.17
C VAL A 772 45.23 -0.28 26.66
N GLU A 773 46.28 -0.37 27.49
CA GLU A 773 47.66 -0.03 27.10
C GLU A 773 48.37 -1.08 26.20
N GLU A 774 47.87 -2.31 26.11
CA GLU A 774 48.48 -3.36 25.25
C GLU A 774 47.94 -3.36 23.81
N LEU A 775 46.77 -2.76 23.60
CA LEU A 775 46.11 -2.58 22.29
C LEU A 775 46.74 -1.42 21.49
N GLU A 776 47.19 -0.35 22.15
CA GLU A 776 47.87 0.76 21.47
C GLU A 776 49.25 0.36 20.93
N ARG A 777 50.00 -0.52 21.63
CA ARG A 777 51.34 -0.96 21.18
C ARG A 777 51.32 -1.93 19.99
N LYS A 778 50.22 -2.63 19.73
CA LYS A 778 50.12 -3.59 18.60
C LYS A 778 49.53 -2.97 17.33
N SER A 779 48.93 -1.79 17.41
CA SER A 779 48.53 -0.99 16.24
C SER A 779 49.74 -0.56 15.36
N PHE A 780 50.95 -0.52 15.94
CA PHE A 780 52.16 -0.12 15.25
C PHE A 780 52.76 -1.21 14.34
N PHE A 781 52.35 -2.48 14.46
CA PHE A 781 52.96 -3.59 13.72
C PHE A 781 52.36 -3.80 12.31
N TYR A 782 51.19 -3.22 12.01
CA TYR A 782 50.55 -3.36 10.69
C TYR A 782 51.01 -2.31 9.66
N CYS A 783 51.80 -1.30 10.07
CA CYS A 783 52.36 -0.29 9.16
C CYS A 783 53.76 -0.63 8.60
N GLN A 784 54.32 -1.83 8.86
CA GLN A 784 55.68 -2.19 8.40
C GLN A 784 55.79 -3.48 7.57
N ILE A 785 54.68 -4.14 7.20
CA ILE A 785 54.71 -5.31 6.28
C ILE A 785 53.72 -5.10 5.12
N ILE A 786 53.67 -3.87 4.63
CA ILE A 786 53.14 -3.44 3.32
C ILE A 786 54.15 -2.41 2.82
#